data_AF-D3B1T2-F1
#
_entry.id   AF-D3B1T2-F1
#
_cell.length_a   1.000
_cell.length_b   1.000
_cell.length_c   1.000
_cell.angle_alpha   90.00
_cell.angle_beta   90.00
_cell.angle_gamma   90.00
#
_symmetry.space_group_name_H-M   'P 1'
#
loop_
_entity.id
_entity.type
_entity.pdbx_description
1 polymer ?
#
loop_
_entity_poly.entity_id
_entity_poly.type
_entity_poly.pdbx_seq_one_letter_code
_entity_poly.pdbx_strand_id
1 'polypeptide(L)'
;MSNSTVAPLVPEQCYCDPSVVLGFCHQGGCTAFAAIYLIVWFIAMAEGIRRIVINRRNWKTAIYVSNVQLTIGVALWFVRHIMLLAKVTELYSMAVLLTFGVAFWVSAYLWILVSWCDIILSVNFSKPIQKTFIIVKYVILAFNVLLFVGWIIGNTIYWPYYITNIFFGIYGFGITLGFFALGLMIWREYYKVSHIAAHGQAAHDTYAKVRKVTMLATYVSIAAIIFTICLIASAYKLPHNPAGAVAWMFITRIPLALFVYTMLVVLIPNRQQNRVNKDKEWAEKMQRLEFSTNAQSNMYEETTLSMDTATITISTGTNSGMMEMSSAVETNKTSNGSNSNTNSESSLGILIKQANIDIKQLQTNLTNQKGLNNINSRLHQHYQLVLVILFFINISQCVYFKGYADIFGQFQNANSVLFSKDSFASSSGIEFQLVDDMNIKVNISENMVSLGMIQVCTKGGDCSNSAIWNPVVIDRIIGTPTEGGVVSVQGQYLQGSNSKLKFSKTNIMLNSSSDSSTELLFNFPTELAQQFESTDVNVTIQIRSTVFSSRFSFLAPKIDTISIDKESSLVHLEGSSFGVNSSLLSATIDGIPIPISNISKNFYVSLDTRGIKDYFSYAGLKKVQLKRNELFSKPMEIKIRPVPMNITTVSSDIGGLVTVYGSTFTHFRWNNTLADVSIWIGDILCKDPQPLLALPNRFTCKLGPVARNKQTADLVVKVIIDGAESNKSLLFSFDIPALYYSKQNVDIIELTGERLGFSDDLNKTTVYFRDFTLTPLSITMINNTGLQLLKFRISNATAVGIYKGITLKFKHILSNPVDVIISPVITDITSPPTTGGRITISGVFLNTKEISKISIIGDDGGNNKNNSNTNVTDCRSMERVTPYSIACVVGAGSGGNILINASMKGLSIAHSFSYQSPSVHSSTTINFFGGQVTVFGDNFAPKNLSVTIGEIECTDPRLVSAEVLVCSVDQKTIPSPVPIDVQNVTVTVNGLVGSASVFTYIQLPTKSPLDKQLKQLAWVIPIGAVAVAFVILTTIILSVRMYRQHLKKKAVKHFLEA
;
A
#
# COMPACT_ATOMS: atom_id res chain seq x y z
N MET A 1 -26.52 -98.29 -39.99
CA MET A 1 -26.09 -96.96 -40.47
C MET A 1 -26.14 -96.00 -39.29
N SER A 2 -25.01 -95.48 -38.83
CA SER A 2 -24.93 -94.57 -37.68
C SER A 2 -23.67 -93.71 -37.83
N ASN A 3 -23.85 -92.45 -38.19
CA ASN A 3 -22.72 -91.52 -38.36
C ASN A 3 -22.10 -91.21 -36.99
N SER A 4 -20.86 -91.65 -36.80
CA SER A 4 -20.02 -91.26 -35.68
C SER A 4 -19.64 -89.79 -35.82
N THR A 5 -20.27 -88.92 -35.03
CA THR A 5 -19.90 -87.51 -34.89
C THR A 5 -18.53 -87.40 -34.21
N VAL A 6 -17.49 -87.27 -35.02
CA VAL A 6 -16.13 -86.93 -34.56
C VAL A 6 -16.21 -85.60 -33.80
N ALA A 7 -15.74 -85.58 -32.55
CA ALA A 7 -15.69 -84.36 -31.76
C ALA A 7 -14.90 -83.28 -32.51
N PRO A 8 -15.36 -82.03 -32.55
CA PRO A 8 -14.69 -80.98 -33.30
C PRO A 8 -13.27 -80.79 -32.76
N LEU A 9 -12.28 -80.89 -33.66
CA LEU A 9 -10.90 -80.50 -33.36
C LEU A 9 -10.92 -79.12 -32.72
N VAL A 10 -10.30 -79.01 -31.53
CA VAL A 10 -10.14 -77.73 -30.83
C VAL A 10 -9.54 -76.74 -31.84
N PRO A 11 -10.21 -75.61 -32.12
CA PRO A 11 -9.75 -74.71 -33.17
C PRO A 11 -8.34 -74.24 -32.84
N GLU A 12 -7.43 -74.44 -33.80
CA GLU A 12 -6.02 -74.12 -33.68
C GLU A 12 -5.88 -72.68 -33.17
N GLN A 13 -5.27 -72.49 -31.98
CA GLN A 13 -5.27 -71.20 -31.28
C GLN A 13 -4.58 -70.13 -32.12
N CYS A 14 -5.40 -69.38 -32.85
CA CYS A 14 -4.92 -68.62 -33.99
C CYS A 14 -4.39 -67.26 -33.53
N TYR A 15 -3.10 -67.05 -33.77
CA TYR A 15 -2.26 -66.08 -33.07
C TYR A 15 -2.40 -64.66 -33.66
N CYS A 16 -3.54 -64.03 -33.37
CA CYS A 16 -3.75 -62.58 -33.43
C CYS A 16 -3.23 -61.94 -32.14
N ASP A 17 -2.93 -60.63 -32.16
CA ASP A 17 -2.48 -59.83 -30.99
C ASP A 17 -3.20 -60.28 -29.69
N PRO A 18 -2.51 -61.03 -28.78
CA PRO A 18 -3.20 -61.80 -27.75
C PRO A 18 -3.92 -60.91 -26.73
N SER A 19 -3.53 -59.62 -26.66
CA SER A 19 -4.19 -58.60 -25.84
C SER A 19 -5.68 -58.42 -26.13
N VAL A 20 -6.21 -58.97 -27.25
CA VAL A 20 -7.65 -58.98 -27.56
C VAL A 20 -8.07 -60.35 -28.08
N VAL A 21 -8.79 -61.12 -27.24
CA VAL A 21 -9.29 -62.46 -27.60
C VAL A 21 -10.52 -62.33 -28.50
N LEU A 22 -10.31 -62.34 -29.83
CA LEU A 22 -11.38 -62.21 -30.83
C LEU A 22 -12.07 -63.53 -31.20
N GLY A 23 -11.61 -64.68 -30.72
CA GLY A 23 -12.20 -66.01 -30.99
C GLY A 23 -12.01 -66.55 -32.43
N PHE A 24 -11.64 -65.69 -33.37
CA PHE A 24 -11.28 -66.03 -34.75
C PHE A 24 -10.13 -65.13 -35.22
N CYS A 25 -9.33 -65.62 -36.17
CA CYS A 25 -8.12 -64.91 -36.60
C CYS A 25 -7.63 -65.41 -37.97
N HIS A 26 -6.93 -64.55 -38.73
CA HIS A 26 -6.39 -64.85 -40.06
C HIS A 26 -4.86 -64.81 -40.03
N GLN A 27 -4.22 -65.94 -39.68
CA GLN A 27 -2.78 -66.07 -39.41
C GLN A 27 -1.85 -65.27 -40.34
N GLY A 28 -2.02 -65.36 -41.67
CA GLY A 28 -1.18 -64.62 -42.62
C GLY A 28 -1.24 -63.10 -42.48
N GLY A 29 -2.41 -62.53 -42.18
CA GLY A 29 -2.58 -61.09 -41.97
C GLY A 29 -2.01 -60.62 -40.63
N CYS A 30 -1.88 -61.53 -39.67
CA CYS A 30 -1.34 -61.25 -38.34
C CYS A 30 0.19 -61.25 -38.36
N THR A 31 0.78 -62.20 -39.10
CA THR A 31 2.20 -62.20 -39.43
C THR A 31 2.58 -60.95 -40.22
N ALA A 32 1.78 -60.57 -41.22
CA ALA A 32 1.99 -59.34 -42.00
C ALA A 32 1.88 -58.07 -41.12
N PHE A 33 0.85 -57.98 -40.28
CA PHE A 33 0.71 -56.92 -39.28
C PHE A 33 1.94 -56.84 -38.36
N ALA A 34 2.36 -57.97 -37.78
CA ALA A 34 3.49 -58.01 -36.87
C ALA A 34 4.81 -57.56 -37.55
N ALA A 35 5.06 -58.02 -38.77
CA ALA A 35 6.25 -57.65 -39.56
C ALA A 35 6.27 -56.17 -39.99
N ILE A 36 5.13 -55.64 -40.47
CA ILE A 36 5.04 -54.23 -40.89
C ILE A 36 5.29 -53.30 -39.69
N TYR A 37 4.62 -53.55 -38.56
CA TYR A 37 4.80 -52.71 -37.39
C TYR A 37 6.16 -52.88 -36.71
N LEU A 38 6.81 -54.05 -36.81
CA LEU A 38 8.20 -54.22 -36.38
C LEU A 38 9.11 -53.20 -37.07
N ILE A 39 8.99 -53.04 -38.40
CA ILE A 39 9.79 -52.08 -39.18
C ILE A 39 9.47 -50.64 -38.77
N VAL A 40 8.18 -50.31 -38.63
CA VAL A 40 7.74 -48.97 -38.19
C VAL A 40 8.32 -48.60 -36.82
N TRP A 41 8.24 -49.50 -35.84
CA TRP A 41 8.77 -49.27 -34.50
C TRP A 41 10.29 -49.29 -34.47
N PHE A 42 10.97 -50.08 -35.31
CA PHE A 42 12.42 -50.04 -35.45
C PHE A 42 12.92 -48.68 -35.94
N ILE A 43 12.32 -48.12 -37.00
CA ILE A 43 12.69 -46.80 -37.54
C ILE A 43 12.45 -45.72 -36.49
N ALA A 44 11.30 -45.75 -35.81
CA ALA A 44 10.97 -44.80 -34.74
C ALA A 44 11.93 -44.92 -33.53
N MET A 45 12.35 -46.14 -33.17
CA MET A 45 13.32 -46.38 -32.09
C MET A 45 14.70 -45.82 -32.46
N ALA A 46 15.17 -46.08 -33.69
CA ALA A 46 16.46 -45.58 -34.17
C ALA A 46 16.52 -44.04 -34.20
N GLU A 47 15.47 -43.39 -34.67
CA GLU A 47 15.35 -41.92 -34.67
C GLU A 47 15.26 -41.36 -33.23
N GLY A 48 14.55 -42.03 -32.33
CA GLY A 48 14.52 -41.71 -30.90
C GLY A 48 15.90 -41.76 -30.25
N ILE A 49 16.64 -42.86 -30.46
CA ILE A 49 18.03 -43.01 -29.99
C ILE A 49 18.92 -41.90 -30.55
N ARG A 50 18.84 -41.61 -31.85
CA ARG A 50 19.60 -40.52 -32.49
C ARG A 50 19.34 -39.16 -31.83
N ARG A 51 18.07 -38.87 -31.52
CA ARG A 51 17.64 -37.64 -30.82
C ARG A 51 18.17 -37.55 -29.40
N ILE A 52 18.15 -38.65 -28.63
CA ILE A 52 18.74 -38.73 -27.29
C ILE A 52 20.25 -38.43 -27.36
N VAL A 53 20.97 -39.06 -28.30
CA VAL A 53 22.42 -38.85 -28.48
C VAL A 53 22.76 -37.40 -28.83
N ILE A 54 21.98 -36.76 -29.71
CA ILE A 54 22.15 -35.33 -30.06
C ILE A 54 21.86 -34.43 -28.84
N ASN A 55 20.76 -34.69 -28.12
CA ASN A 55 20.30 -33.84 -27.03
C ASN A 55 20.95 -34.14 -25.67
N ARG A 56 21.90 -35.09 -25.57
CA ARG A 56 22.53 -35.54 -24.31
C ARG A 56 23.14 -34.43 -23.45
N ARG A 57 23.60 -33.33 -24.06
CA ARG A 57 24.10 -32.14 -23.32
C ARG A 57 22.99 -31.40 -22.56
N ASN A 58 21.75 -31.49 -23.04
CA ASN A 58 20.56 -30.83 -22.51
C ASN A 58 19.70 -31.76 -21.64
N TRP A 59 20.32 -32.75 -20.97
CA TRP A 59 19.62 -33.83 -20.26
C TRP A 59 18.64 -33.38 -19.17
N LYS A 60 18.77 -32.15 -18.66
CA LYS A 60 17.87 -31.55 -17.67
C LYS A 60 16.61 -30.90 -18.27
N THR A 61 16.49 -30.84 -19.59
CA THR A 61 15.33 -30.23 -20.25
C THR A 61 14.16 -31.21 -20.33
N ALA A 62 12.94 -30.70 -20.19
CA ALA A 62 11.71 -31.47 -20.39
C ALA A 62 11.66 -32.14 -21.78
N ILE A 63 12.22 -31.48 -22.80
CA ILE A 63 12.39 -32.02 -24.16
C ILE A 63 13.25 -33.29 -24.16
N TYR A 64 14.36 -33.33 -23.41
CA TYR A 64 15.19 -34.54 -23.33
C TYR A 64 14.44 -35.70 -22.66
N VAL A 65 13.78 -35.43 -21.53
CA VAL A 65 12.98 -36.45 -20.81
C VAL A 65 11.89 -37.03 -21.72
N SER A 66 11.19 -36.17 -22.48
CA SER A 66 10.22 -36.59 -23.49
C SER A 66 10.83 -37.51 -24.57
N ASN A 67 11.97 -37.15 -25.16
CA ASN A 67 12.62 -38.00 -26.18
C ASN A 67 13.06 -39.35 -25.59
N VAL A 68 13.54 -39.40 -24.34
CA VAL A 68 13.88 -40.66 -23.65
C VAL A 68 12.64 -41.54 -23.49
N GLN A 69 11.55 -40.99 -22.96
CA GLN A 69 10.32 -41.76 -22.74
C GLN A 69 9.66 -42.22 -24.04
N LEU A 70 9.63 -41.37 -25.08
CA LEU A 70 9.13 -41.74 -26.41
C LEU A 70 9.93 -42.92 -26.98
N THR A 71 11.26 -42.90 -26.83
CA THR A 71 12.14 -43.99 -27.28
C THR A 71 11.90 -45.28 -26.49
N ILE A 72 11.69 -45.20 -25.17
CA ILE A 72 11.34 -46.36 -24.33
C ILE A 72 9.99 -46.95 -24.78
N GLY A 73 8.95 -46.12 -24.96
CA GLY A 73 7.63 -46.59 -25.38
C GLY A 73 7.65 -47.32 -26.72
N VAL A 74 8.39 -46.76 -27.70
CA VAL A 74 8.60 -47.40 -29.00
C VAL A 74 9.44 -48.68 -28.90
N ALA A 75 10.47 -48.72 -28.05
CA ALA A 75 11.25 -49.94 -27.83
C ALA A 75 10.42 -51.08 -27.22
N LEU A 76 9.50 -50.79 -26.30
CA LEU A 76 8.57 -51.78 -25.74
C LEU A 76 7.64 -52.35 -26.83
N TRP A 77 7.14 -51.51 -27.74
CA TRP A 77 6.36 -52.00 -28.88
C TRP A 77 7.22 -52.78 -29.89
N PHE A 78 8.47 -52.39 -30.14
CA PHE A 78 9.38 -53.16 -30.98
C PHE A 78 9.59 -54.58 -30.41
N VAL A 79 9.91 -54.71 -29.12
CA VAL A 79 10.02 -56.00 -28.41
C VAL A 79 8.72 -56.80 -28.50
N ARG A 80 7.57 -56.16 -28.29
CA ARG A 80 6.24 -56.79 -28.44
C ARG A 80 6.03 -57.38 -29.84
N HIS A 81 6.46 -56.69 -30.90
CA HIS A 81 6.29 -57.19 -32.27
C HIS A 81 7.29 -58.32 -32.60
N ILE A 82 8.47 -58.36 -31.98
CA ILE A 82 9.34 -59.55 -31.98
C ILE A 82 8.63 -60.73 -31.33
N MET A 83 8.05 -60.55 -30.13
CA MET A 83 7.29 -61.59 -29.43
C MET A 83 6.06 -62.05 -30.23
N LEU A 84 5.44 -61.17 -31.02
CA LEU A 84 4.36 -61.54 -31.93
C LEU A 84 4.86 -62.44 -33.06
N LEU A 85 5.98 -62.10 -33.71
CA LEU A 85 6.57 -62.99 -34.73
C LEU A 85 7.09 -64.31 -34.14
N ALA A 86 7.52 -64.31 -32.87
CA ALA A 86 7.95 -65.49 -32.14
C ALA A 86 6.80 -66.34 -31.53
N LYS A 87 5.53 -65.97 -31.77
CA LYS A 87 4.33 -66.69 -31.30
C LYS A 87 4.23 -66.89 -29.77
N VAL A 88 4.71 -65.94 -28.97
CA VAL A 88 4.64 -66.00 -27.49
C VAL A 88 3.20 -65.80 -26.97
N THR A 89 2.57 -66.88 -26.53
CA THR A 89 1.16 -66.90 -26.04
C THR A 89 0.93 -66.28 -24.66
N GLU A 90 1.96 -65.75 -24.01
CA GLU A 90 1.87 -65.21 -22.65
C GLU A 90 1.15 -63.85 -22.61
N LEU A 91 -0.12 -63.90 -22.27
CA LEU A 91 -1.08 -62.79 -22.35
C LEU A 91 -0.69 -61.58 -21.49
N TYR A 92 -0.15 -61.81 -20.29
CA TYR A 92 0.18 -60.76 -19.33
C TYR A 92 1.35 -59.89 -19.80
N SER A 93 2.50 -60.47 -20.16
CA SER A 93 3.63 -59.73 -20.74
C SER A 93 3.24 -58.95 -21.99
N MET A 94 2.39 -59.51 -22.86
CA MET A 94 1.94 -58.83 -24.08
C MET A 94 1.03 -57.62 -23.81
N ALA A 95 0.17 -57.72 -22.78
CA ALA A 95 -0.62 -56.62 -22.28
C ALA A 95 0.27 -55.55 -21.61
N VAL A 96 1.22 -55.95 -20.75
CA VAL A 96 2.18 -55.06 -20.07
C VAL A 96 3.03 -54.28 -21.08
N LEU A 97 3.58 -54.94 -22.10
CA LEU A 97 4.36 -54.26 -23.15
C LEU A 97 3.52 -53.29 -23.97
N LEU A 98 2.23 -53.58 -24.20
CA LEU A 98 1.31 -52.64 -24.83
C LEU A 98 1.07 -51.43 -23.94
N THR A 99 0.63 -51.66 -22.69
CA THR A 99 0.15 -50.63 -21.77
C THR A 99 1.28 -49.70 -21.33
N PHE A 100 2.44 -50.24 -20.93
CA PHE A 100 3.60 -49.41 -20.62
C PHE A 100 4.15 -48.68 -21.86
N GLY A 101 4.11 -49.30 -23.04
CA GLY A 101 4.47 -48.63 -24.29
C GLY A 101 3.65 -47.36 -24.53
N VAL A 102 2.32 -47.44 -24.37
CA VAL A 102 1.43 -46.27 -24.47
C VAL A 102 1.59 -45.33 -23.26
N ALA A 103 1.85 -45.82 -22.05
CA ALA A 103 2.07 -44.98 -20.87
C ALA A 103 3.31 -44.07 -21.02
N PHE A 104 4.44 -44.64 -21.43
CA PHE A 104 5.66 -43.88 -21.71
C PHE A 104 5.47 -42.87 -22.84
N TRP A 105 4.71 -43.26 -23.87
CA TRP A 105 4.29 -42.37 -24.93
C TRP A 105 3.46 -41.20 -24.38
N VAL A 106 2.32 -41.43 -23.69
CA VAL A 106 1.47 -40.37 -23.07
C VAL A 106 2.30 -39.44 -22.19
N SER A 107 3.16 -40.00 -21.34
CA SER A 107 4.08 -39.24 -20.49
C SER A 107 5.00 -38.32 -21.29
N ALA A 108 5.54 -38.77 -22.42
CA ALA A 108 6.40 -37.95 -23.28
C ALA A 108 5.67 -36.69 -23.80
N TYR A 109 4.36 -36.75 -24.04
CA TYR A 109 3.55 -35.59 -24.42
C TYR A 109 3.32 -34.63 -23.25
N LEU A 110 3.04 -35.15 -22.06
CA LEU A 110 2.91 -34.32 -20.84
C LEU A 110 4.22 -33.55 -20.57
N TRP A 111 5.39 -34.16 -20.79
CA TRP A 111 6.68 -33.46 -20.72
C TRP A 111 6.88 -32.39 -21.81
N ILE A 112 6.34 -32.56 -23.02
CA ILE A 112 6.36 -31.50 -24.04
C ILE A 112 5.50 -30.31 -23.59
N LEU A 113 4.31 -30.55 -23.01
CA LEU A 113 3.46 -29.50 -22.46
C LEU A 113 4.13 -28.77 -21.28
N VAL A 114 4.86 -29.48 -20.41
CA VAL A 114 5.72 -28.86 -19.37
C VAL A 114 6.80 -27.98 -20.01
N SER A 115 7.43 -28.43 -21.09
CA SER A 115 8.42 -27.62 -21.83
C SER A 115 7.80 -26.36 -22.42
N TRP A 116 6.54 -26.38 -22.84
CA TRP A 116 5.84 -25.21 -23.36
C TRP A 116 5.50 -24.23 -22.24
N CYS A 117 5.10 -24.72 -21.06
CA CYS A 117 4.94 -23.89 -19.87
C CYS A 117 6.25 -23.19 -19.50
N ASP A 118 7.39 -23.89 -19.56
CA ASP A 118 8.71 -23.30 -19.28
C ASP A 118 9.14 -22.26 -20.32
N ILE A 119 8.85 -22.47 -21.61
CA ILE A 119 9.09 -21.47 -22.66
C ILE A 119 8.21 -20.23 -22.41
N ILE A 120 6.93 -20.42 -22.10
CA ILE A 120 5.99 -19.32 -21.80
C ILE A 120 6.44 -18.54 -20.57
N LEU A 121 6.85 -19.21 -19.49
CA LEU A 121 7.36 -18.56 -18.27
C LEU A 121 8.68 -17.81 -18.48
N SER A 122 9.45 -18.14 -19.54
CA SER A 122 10.65 -17.40 -19.92
C SER A 122 10.38 -16.13 -20.74
N VAL A 123 9.16 -15.97 -21.27
CA VAL A 123 8.69 -14.76 -21.95
C VAL A 123 7.92 -13.91 -20.94
N ASN A 124 8.20 -12.60 -20.91
CA ASN A 124 7.72 -11.70 -19.84
C ASN A 124 6.24 -11.31 -20.00
N PHE A 125 5.34 -12.29 -19.97
CA PHE A 125 3.88 -12.10 -20.00
C PHE A 125 3.35 -11.45 -18.71
N SER A 126 2.08 -11.03 -18.71
CA SER A 126 1.48 -10.42 -17.52
C SER A 126 1.54 -11.34 -16.28
N LYS A 127 1.74 -10.74 -15.10
CA LYS A 127 1.83 -11.44 -13.80
C LYS A 127 0.72 -12.50 -13.56
N PRO A 128 -0.58 -12.28 -13.87
CA PRO A 128 -1.59 -13.33 -13.71
C PRO A 128 -1.36 -14.52 -14.65
N ILE A 129 -0.94 -14.29 -15.90
CA ILE A 129 -0.62 -15.36 -16.85
C ILE A 129 0.57 -16.18 -16.31
N GLN A 130 1.64 -15.53 -15.86
CA GLN A 130 2.79 -16.22 -15.26
C GLN A 130 2.37 -17.11 -14.07
N LYS A 131 1.53 -16.59 -13.16
CA LYS A 131 1.03 -17.36 -12.01
C LYS A 131 0.19 -18.58 -12.44
N THR A 132 -0.68 -18.43 -13.43
CA THR A 132 -1.48 -19.53 -13.99
C THR A 132 -0.60 -20.62 -14.63
N PHE A 133 0.42 -20.23 -15.39
CA PHE A 133 1.32 -21.21 -16.05
C PHE A 133 2.17 -22.02 -15.05
N ILE A 134 2.52 -21.45 -13.90
CA ILE A 134 3.16 -22.21 -12.81
C ILE A 134 2.21 -23.29 -12.28
N ILE A 135 0.91 -22.97 -12.09
CA ILE A 135 -0.09 -23.93 -11.61
C ILE A 135 -0.33 -25.02 -12.66
N VAL A 136 -0.54 -24.65 -13.93
CA VAL A 136 -0.75 -25.58 -15.05
C VAL A 136 0.43 -26.56 -15.18
N LYS A 137 1.68 -26.09 -15.03
CA LYS A 137 2.87 -26.94 -15.02
C LYS A 137 2.81 -28.02 -13.92
N TYR A 138 2.45 -27.66 -12.69
CA TYR A 138 2.33 -28.64 -11.59
C TYR A 138 1.17 -29.61 -11.79
N VAL A 139 0.05 -29.15 -12.35
CA VAL A 139 -1.09 -30.02 -12.71
C VAL A 139 -0.70 -31.07 -13.77
N ILE A 140 0.04 -30.68 -14.81
CA ILE A 140 0.54 -31.62 -15.84
C ILE A 140 1.51 -32.65 -15.23
N LEU A 141 2.38 -32.23 -14.30
CA LEU A 141 3.27 -33.14 -13.58
C LEU A 141 2.48 -34.13 -12.69
N ALA A 142 1.44 -33.67 -12.00
CA ALA A 142 0.57 -34.52 -11.20
C ALA A 142 -0.18 -35.55 -12.06
N PHE A 143 -0.73 -35.14 -13.21
CA PHE A 143 -1.34 -36.08 -14.17
C PHE A 143 -0.35 -37.13 -14.68
N ASN A 144 0.93 -36.79 -14.84
CA ASN A 144 1.94 -37.76 -15.24
C ASN A 144 2.24 -38.80 -14.13
N VAL A 145 2.23 -38.39 -12.85
CA VAL A 145 2.33 -39.35 -11.73
C VAL A 145 1.09 -40.25 -11.69
N LEU A 146 -0.11 -39.67 -11.79
CA LEU A 146 -1.38 -40.41 -11.79
C LEU A 146 -1.49 -41.41 -12.95
N LEU A 147 -0.94 -41.08 -14.12
CA LEU A 147 -0.84 -41.97 -15.27
C LEU A 147 -0.09 -43.26 -14.89
N PHE A 148 1.14 -43.17 -14.40
CA PHE A 148 1.92 -44.36 -14.05
C PHE A 148 1.35 -45.13 -12.86
N VAL A 149 0.80 -44.45 -11.85
CA VAL A 149 0.11 -45.13 -10.73
C VAL A 149 -1.11 -45.91 -11.24
N GLY A 150 -1.93 -45.29 -12.10
CA GLY A 150 -3.07 -45.94 -12.75
C GLY A 150 -2.65 -47.16 -13.57
N TRP A 151 -1.53 -47.09 -14.31
CA TRP A 151 -1.00 -48.24 -15.06
C TRP A 151 -0.45 -49.37 -14.19
N ILE A 152 0.21 -49.06 -13.08
CA ILE A 152 0.69 -50.09 -12.15
C ILE A 152 -0.53 -50.83 -11.59
N ILE A 153 -1.53 -50.09 -11.07
CA ILE A 153 -2.79 -50.66 -10.56
C ILE A 153 -3.51 -51.47 -11.65
N GLY A 154 -3.63 -50.94 -12.86
CA GLY A 154 -4.36 -51.57 -13.96
C GLY A 154 -3.72 -52.84 -14.51
N ASN A 155 -2.39 -52.93 -14.51
CA ASN A 155 -1.69 -54.17 -14.85
C ASN A 155 -1.72 -55.17 -13.68
N THR A 156 -1.68 -54.71 -12.42
CA THR A 156 -1.79 -55.59 -11.24
C THR A 156 -3.17 -56.24 -11.10
N ILE A 157 -4.25 -55.48 -11.37
CA ILE A 157 -5.65 -55.95 -11.28
C ILE A 157 -6.11 -56.60 -12.62
N TYR A 158 -5.28 -56.55 -13.66
CA TYR A 158 -5.57 -57.04 -15.00
C TYR A 158 -6.86 -56.44 -15.60
N TRP A 159 -6.82 -55.13 -15.90
CA TRP A 159 -7.95 -54.42 -16.49
C TRP A 159 -8.40 -55.04 -17.82
N PRO A 160 -9.72 -55.25 -18.00
CA PRO A 160 -10.25 -55.70 -19.28
C PRO A 160 -10.04 -54.62 -20.36
N TYR A 161 -9.88 -55.07 -21.61
CA TYR A 161 -9.42 -54.22 -22.72
C TYR A 161 -10.27 -52.95 -22.93
N TYR A 162 -11.57 -52.98 -22.62
CA TYR A 162 -12.45 -51.80 -22.75
C TYR A 162 -12.12 -50.71 -21.72
N ILE A 163 -11.80 -51.06 -20.47
CA ILE A 163 -11.34 -50.10 -19.44
C ILE A 163 -9.99 -49.49 -19.88
N THR A 164 -9.08 -50.34 -20.35
CA THR A 164 -7.77 -49.92 -20.89
C THR A 164 -7.94 -48.93 -22.06
N ASN A 165 -8.86 -49.20 -23.00
CA ASN A 165 -9.16 -48.31 -24.13
C ASN A 165 -9.86 -47.01 -23.71
N ILE A 166 -10.79 -47.05 -22.73
CA ILE A 166 -11.43 -45.86 -22.17
C ILE A 166 -10.38 -44.97 -21.48
N PHE A 167 -9.51 -45.56 -20.67
CA PHE A 167 -8.43 -44.85 -19.98
C PHE A 167 -7.44 -44.21 -20.98
N PHE A 168 -7.05 -44.92 -22.04
CA PHE A 168 -6.30 -44.32 -23.15
C PHE A 168 -7.06 -43.18 -23.83
N GLY A 169 -8.37 -43.33 -24.07
CA GLY A 169 -9.22 -42.30 -24.66
C GLY A 169 -9.26 -41.01 -23.82
N ILE A 170 -9.39 -41.14 -22.50
CA ILE A 170 -9.39 -40.01 -21.56
C ILE A 170 -8.05 -39.25 -21.62
N TYR A 171 -6.91 -39.95 -21.56
CA TYR A 171 -5.59 -39.31 -21.65
C TYR A 171 -5.31 -38.73 -23.04
N GLY A 172 -5.73 -39.42 -24.12
CA GLY A 172 -5.61 -38.92 -25.49
C GLY A 172 -6.41 -37.64 -25.72
N PHE A 173 -7.65 -37.58 -25.21
CA PHE A 173 -8.48 -36.38 -25.23
C PHE A 173 -7.89 -35.25 -24.37
N GLY A 174 -7.42 -35.55 -23.16
CA GLY A 174 -6.78 -34.58 -22.27
C GLY A 174 -5.51 -33.96 -22.88
N ILE A 175 -4.65 -34.77 -23.52
CA ILE A 175 -3.48 -34.29 -24.27
C ILE A 175 -3.91 -33.40 -25.44
N THR A 176 -4.92 -33.83 -26.22
CA THR A 176 -5.47 -33.04 -27.33
C THR A 176 -5.90 -31.65 -26.86
N LEU A 177 -6.72 -31.60 -25.81
CA LEU A 177 -7.24 -30.35 -25.24
C LEU A 177 -6.08 -29.46 -24.74
N GLY A 178 -5.08 -30.07 -24.10
CA GLY A 178 -3.88 -29.36 -23.63
C GLY A 178 -3.06 -28.73 -24.75
N PHE A 179 -2.74 -29.48 -25.82
CA PHE A 179 -2.01 -28.96 -26.98
C PHE A 179 -2.81 -27.88 -27.73
N PHE A 180 -4.11 -28.09 -27.91
CA PHE A 180 -4.97 -27.12 -28.57
C PHE A 180 -5.10 -25.83 -27.76
N ALA A 181 -5.42 -25.91 -26.47
CA ALA A 181 -5.58 -24.74 -25.61
C ALA A 181 -4.28 -23.94 -25.47
N LEU A 182 -3.14 -24.61 -25.19
CA LEU A 182 -1.85 -23.93 -25.07
C LEU A 182 -1.36 -23.39 -26.42
N GLY A 183 -1.54 -24.13 -27.51
CA GLY A 183 -1.22 -23.66 -28.86
C GLY A 183 -2.02 -22.42 -29.27
N LEU A 184 -3.32 -22.40 -28.96
CA LEU A 184 -4.22 -21.27 -29.24
C LEU A 184 -3.91 -20.06 -28.34
N MET A 185 -3.55 -20.27 -27.06
CA MET A 185 -3.09 -19.19 -26.18
C MET A 185 -1.77 -18.57 -26.67
N ILE A 186 -0.77 -19.39 -27.01
CA ILE A 186 0.50 -18.92 -27.59
C ILE A 186 0.22 -18.11 -28.87
N TRP A 187 -0.61 -18.64 -29.78
CA TRP A 187 -0.97 -17.97 -31.02
C TRP A 187 -1.69 -16.63 -30.77
N ARG A 188 -2.66 -16.58 -29.85
CA ARG A 188 -3.44 -15.38 -29.55
C ARG A 188 -2.60 -14.26 -28.96
N GLU A 189 -1.74 -14.55 -27.98
CA GLU A 189 -0.87 -13.52 -27.40
C GLU A 189 0.24 -13.12 -28.38
N TYR A 190 0.78 -14.07 -29.15
CA TYR A 190 1.73 -13.75 -30.22
C TYR A 190 1.12 -12.82 -31.28
N TYR A 191 -0.13 -13.09 -31.71
CA TYR A 191 -0.86 -12.27 -32.68
C TYR A 191 -1.01 -10.82 -32.19
N LYS A 192 -1.40 -10.61 -30.92
CA LYS A 192 -1.47 -9.27 -30.31
C LYS A 192 -0.13 -8.54 -30.34
N VAL A 193 0.96 -9.21 -29.95
CA VAL A 193 2.30 -8.60 -29.92
C VAL A 193 2.81 -8.32 -31.34
N SER A 194 2.48 -9.17 -32.31
CA SER A 194 2.94 -9.05 -33.71
C SER A 194 2.37 -7.83 -34.45
N HIS A 195 1.22 -7.31 -34.02
CA HIS A 195 0.64 -6.06 -34.56
C HIS A 195 1.25 -4.78 -33.96
N ILE A 196 1.95 -4.88 -32.83
CA ILE A 196 2.51 -3.72 -32.11
C ILE A 196 4.01 -3.53 -32.45
N ALA A 197 4.72 -4.62 -32.77
CA ALA A 197 6.15 -4.58 -33.08
C ALA A 197 6.43 -4.32 -34.57
N ALA A 198 6.65 -3.05 -34.94
CA ALA A 198 6.92 -2.63 -36.32
C ALA A 198 8.16 -3.31 -36.96
N HIS A 199 7.94 -3.93 -38.13
CA HIS A 199 8.88 -4.24 -39.23
C HIS A 199 10.37 -4.53 -38.95
N GLY A 200 10.71 -5.22 -37.84
CA GLY A 200 12.07 -5.72 -37.60
C GLY A 200 12.31 -7.12 -38.20
N GLN A 201 13.49 -7.39 -38.75
CA GLN A 201 13.85 -8.72 -39.26
C GLN A 201 13.81 -9.81 -38.15
N ALA A 202 14.05 -9.43 -36.90
CA ALA A 202 13.87 -10.29 -35.73
C ALA A 202 12.40 -10.66 -35.46
N ALA A 203 11.44 -9.78 -35.78
CA ALA A 203 10.01 -10.08 -35.70
C ALA A 203 9.62 -11.11 -36.76
N HIS A 204 10.15 -10.99 -37.99
CA HIS A 204 9.95 -11.99 -39.05
C HIS A 204 10.58 -13.36 -38.69
N ASP A 205 11.79 -13.37 -38.14
CA ASP A 205 12.45 -14.60 -37.65
C ASP A 205 11.65 -15.28 -36.51
N THR A 206 11.01 -14.47 -35.66
CA THR A 206 10.13 -14.95 -34.58
C THR A 206 8.79 -15.46 -35.13
N TYR A 207 8.20 -14.77 -36.12
CA TYR A 207 6.99 -15.21 -36.82
C TYR A 207 7.17 -16.58 -37.47
N ALA A 208 8.29 -16.78 -38.17
CA ALA A 208 8.62 -18.06 -38.79
C ALA A 208 8.79 -19.20 -37.76
N LYS A 209 9.30 -18.90 -36.55
CA LYS A 209 9.40 -19.88 -35.45
C LYS A 209 8.04 -20.19 -34.84
N VAL A 210 7.25 -19.17 -34.47
CA VAL A 210 5.92 -19.37 -33.85
C VAL A 210 4.98 -20.08 -34.82
N ARG A 211 4.95 -19.69 -36.10
CA ARG A 211 4.18 -20.40 -37.13
C ARG A 211 4.53 -21.88 -37.20
N LYS A 212 5.81 -22.28 -37.10
CA LYS A 212 6.22 -23.68 -37.05
C LYS A 212 5.75 -24.40 -35.78
N VAL A 213 5.80 -23.74 -34.63
CA VAL A 213 5.31 -24.30 -33.34
C VAL A 213 3.79 -24.46 -33.36
N THR A 214 3.03 -23.49 -33.87
CA THR A 214 1.57 -23.59 -34.01
C THR A 214 1.18 -24.66 -35.04
N MET A 215 1.89 -24.76 -36.17
CA MET A 215 1.66 -25.80 -37.18
C MET A 215 1.92 -27.22 -36.61
N LEU A 216 2.98 -27.39 -35.82
CA LEU A 216 3.22 -28.59 -35.02
C LEU A 216 2.06 -28.87 -34.05
N ALA A 217 1.62 -27.85 -33.29
CA ALA A 217 0.48 -27.97 -32.36
C ALA A 217 -0.76 -28.54 -33.05
N THR A 218 -1.08 -28.00 -34.24
CA THR A 218 -2.23 -28.41 -35.05
C THR A 218 -2.10 -29.85 -35.54
N TYR A 219 -0.96 -30.24 -36.13
CA TYR A 219 -0.77 -31.61 -36.63
C TYR A 219 -0.80 -32.66 -35.52
N VAL A 220 -0.18 -32.35 -34.38
CA VAL A 220 -0.27 -33.19 -33.18
C VAL A 220 -1.73 -33.29 -32.74
N SER A 221 -2.43 -32.18 -32.55
CA SER A 221 -3.83 -32.20 -32.10
C SER A 221 -4.73 -33.01 -33.03
N ILE A 222 -4.61 -32.84 -34.36
CA ILE A 222 -5.38 -33.62 -35.36
C ILE A 222 -5.10 -35.12 -35.23
N ALA A 223 -3.82 -35.51 -35.16
CA ALA A 223 -3.48 -36.93 -35.08
C ALA A 223 -3.85 -37.56 -33.71
N ALA A 224 -3.87 -36.78 -32.62
CA ALA A 224 -4.41 -37.22 -31.32
C ALA A 224 -5.94 -37.40 -31.36
N ILE A 225 -6.66 -36.52 -32.05
CA ILE A 225 -8.12 -36.64 -32.27
C ILE A 225 -8.42 -37.92 -33.04
N ILE A 226 -7.72 -38.15 -34.17
CA ILE A 226 -7.89 -39.37 -34.98
C ILE A 226 -7.61 -40.61 -34.14
N PHE A 227 -6.50 -40.64 -33.39
CA PHE A 227 -6.17 -41.74 -32.47
C PHE A 227 -7.25 -41.99 -31.42
N THR A 228 -7.76 -40.92 -30.78
CA THR A 228 -8.78 -41.01 -29.73
C THR A 228 -10.12 -41.52 -30.30
N ILE A 229 -10.54 -41.01 -31.46
CA ILE A 229 -11.75 -41.47 -32.16
C ILE A 229 -11.61 -42.94 -32.57
N CYS A 230 -10.47 -43.34 -33.16
CA CYS A 230 -10.22 -44.72 -33.54
C CYS A 230 -10.22 -45.66 -32.33
N LEU A 231 -9.62 -45.28 -31.19
CA LEU A 231 -9.65 -46.09 -29.97
C LEU A 231 -11.08 -46.24 -29.42
N ILE A 232 -11.84 -45.15 -29.30
CA ILE A 232 -13.21 -45.19 -28.78
C ILE A 232 -14.11 -46.03 -29.71
N ALA A 233 -14.07 -45.77 -31.03
CA ALA A 233 -14.84 -46.54 -32.01
C ALA A 233 -14.48 -48.04 -31.99
N SER A 234 -13.20 -48.38 -31.83
CA SER A 234 -12.72 -49.76 -31.75
C SER A 234 -13.10 -50.48 -30.44
N ALA A 235 -13.34 -49.73 -29.36
CA ALA A 235 -13.83 -50.28 -28.09
C ALA A 235 -15.32 -50.65 -28.16
N TYR A 236 -16.13 -49.88 -28.92
CA TYR A 236 -17.56 -50.16 -29.10
C TYR A 236 -17.88 -51.18 -30.20
N LYS A 237 -17.05 -51.30 -31.24
CA LYS A 237 -17.30 -52.19 -32.38
C LYS A 237 -16.18 -53.20 -32.56
N LEU A 238 -16.40 -54.39 -32.00
CA LEU A 238 -15.62 -55.58 -32.29
C LEU A 238 -15.87 -56.04 -33.75
N PRO A 239 -14.85 -56.59 -34.43
CA PRO A 239 -15.06 -57.29 -35.71
C PRO A 239 -15.85 -58.59 -35.46
N HIS A 240 -16.48 -59.13 -36.51
CA HIS A 240 -17.20 -60.41 -36.46
C HIS A 240 -16.62 -61.48 -37.41
N ASN A 241 -15.55 -61.16 -38.15
CA ASN A 241 -14.92 -62.08 -39.10
C ASN A 241 -13.38 -61.93 -39.10
N PRO A 242 -12.63 -62.94 -39.59
CA PRO A 242 -11.16 -62.94 -39.54
C PRO A 242 -10.51 -61.79 -40.33
N ALA A 243 -11.08 -61.40 -41.47
CA ALA A 243 -10.59 -60.27 -42.25
C ALA A 243 -10.81 -58.93 -41.51
N GLY A 244 -11.96 -58.77 -40.87
CA GLY A 244 -12.28 -57.64 -40.00
C GLY A 244 -11.37 -57.56 -38.79
N ALA A 245 -10.93 -58.69 -38.22
CA ALA A 245 -9.94 -58.72 -37.13
C ALA A 245 -8.60 -58.12 -37.55
N VAL A 246 -8.09 -58.49 -38.72
CA VAL A 246 -6.86 -57.90 -39.28
C VAL A 246 -7.05 -56.41 -39.57
N ALA A 247 -8.15 -56.03 -40.24
CA ALA A 247 -8.45 -54.62 -40.53
C ALA A 247 -8.55 -53.77 -39.25
N TRP A 248 -9.21 -54.29 -38.20
CA TRP A 248 -9.33 -53.66 -36.88
C TRP A 248 -7.98 -53.46 -36.19
N MET A 249 -7.06 -54.44 -36.28
CA MET A 249 -5.68 -54.29 -35.80
C MET A 249 -4.91 -53.18 -36.55
N PHE A 250 -5.09 -53.05 -37.87
CA PHE A 250 -4.48 -51.92 -38.60
C PHE A 250 -5.12 -50.58 -38.22
N ILE A 251 -6.46 -50.47 -38.19
CA ILE A 251 -7.20 -49.24 -37.86
C ILE A 251 -6.84 -48.71 -36.46
N THR A 252 -6.64 -49.58 -35.48
CA THR A 252 -6.28 -49.18 -34.10
C THR A 252 -4.82 -48.77 -33.93
N ARG A 253 -3.93 -49.13 -34.87
CA ARG A 253 -2.47 -48.93 -34.74
C ARG A 253 -1.89 -47.94 -35.75
N ILE A 254 -2.53 -47.72 -36.90
CA ILE A 254 -2.12 -46.70 -37.89
C ILE A 254 -2.10 -45.30 -37.25
N PRO A 255 -3.14 -44.84 -36.52
CA PRO A 255 -3.12 -43.53 -35.89
C PRO A 255 -1.99 -43.37 -34.87
N LEU A 256 -1.69 -44.43 -34.10
CA LEU A 256 -0.61 -44.44 -33.11
C LEU A 256 0.76 -44.30 -33.79
N ALA A 257 1.00 -45.05 -34.87
CA ALA A 257 2.24 -44.97 -35.66
C ALA A 257 2.39 -43.60 -36.33
N LEU A 258 1.33 -43.08 -36.97
CA LEU A 258 1.32 -41.74 -37.57
C LEU A 258 1.62 -40.65 -36.54
N PHE A 259 1.08 -40.76 -35.33
CA PHE A 259 1.26 -39.77 -34.26
C PHE A 259 2.67 -39.81 -33.62
N VAL A 260 3.28 -41.01 -33.53
CA VAL A 260 4.70 -41.15 -33.15
C VAL A 260 5.58 -40.56 -34.24
N TYR A 261 5.27 -40.85 -35.51
CA TYR A 261 6.02 -40.34 -36.66
C TYR A 261 5.94 -38.82 -36.78
N THR A 262 4.76 -38.20 -36.63
CA THR A 262 4.65 -36.73 -36.66
C THR A 262 5.46 -36.07 -35.56
N MET A 263 5.56 -36.64 -34.35
CA MET A 263 6.48 -36.12 -33.33
C MET A 263 7.95 -36.33 -33.70
N LEU A 264 8.36 -37.53 -34.13
CA LEU A 264 9.74 -37.82 -34.50
C LEU A 264 10.22 -37.10 -35.76
N VAL A 265 9.31 -36.59 -36.61
CA VAL A 265 9.66 -35.80 -37.80
C VAL A 265 9.49 -34.29 -37.58
N VAL A 266 8.44 -33.82 -36.93
CA VAL A 266 8.17 -32.37 -36.83
C VAL A 266 8.97 -31.71 -35.69
N LEU A 267 9.31 -32.43 -34.61
CA LEU A 267 10.20 -31.92 -33.54
C LEU A 267 11.69 -31.95 -33.92
N ILE A 268 12.11 -31.71 -35.17
CA ILE A 268 13.54 -31.67 -35.50
C ILE A 268 14.21 -30.55 -34.67
N PRO A 269 15.21 -30.87 -33.82
CA PRO A 269 15.93 -29.84 -33.09
C PRO A 269 16.74 -29.03 -34.10
N ASN A 270 16.31 -27.79 -34.34
CA ASN A 270 17.04 -26.87 -35.21
C ASN A 270 18.46 -26.70 -34.64
N ARG A 271 19.50 -26.87 -35.48
CA ARG A 271 20.88 -27.16 -35.06
C ARG A 271 21.51 -25.94 -34.37
N GLN A 272 21.20 -25.77 -33.08
CA GLN A 272 21.33 -24.50 -32.33
C GLN A 272 22.77 -24.11 -31.97
N GLN A 273 23.74 -24.95 -32.36
CA GLN A 273 25.11 -24.95 -31.83
C GLN A 273 25.94 -23.71 -32.20
N ASN A 274 25.54 -22.94 -33.23
CA ASN A 274 26.19 -21.69 -33.63
C ASN A 274 25.47 -20.40 -33.15
N ARG A 275 24.33 -20.48 -32.44
CA ARG A 275 23.59 -19.28 -32.00
C ARG A 275 23.84 -18.84 -30.55
N VAL A 276 24.39 -19.70 -29.68
CA VAL A 276 24.64 -19.37 -28.26
C VAL A 276 25.49 -18.10 -28.06
N ASN A 277 26.41 -17.80 -28.99
CA ASN A 277 27.20 -16.56 -28.94
C ASN A 277 26.39 -15.31 -29.35
N LYS A 278 25.49 -15.43 -30.35
CA LYS A 278 24.61 -14.32 -30.77
C LYS A 278 23.45 -14.07 -29.81
N ASP A 279 22.94 -15.11 -29.15
CA ASP A 279 21.84 -14.96 -28.19
C ASP A 279 22.32 -14.29 -26.89
N LYS A 280 23.61 -14.45 -26.51
CA LYS A 280 24.25 -13.64 -25.45
C LYS A 280 24.38 -12.16 -25.84
N GLU A 281 24.93 -11.89 -27.02
CA GLU A 281 25.08 -10.54 -27.56
C GLU A 281 23.73 -9.81 -27.68
N TRP A 282 22.68 -10.53 -28.08
CA TRP A 282 21.32 -9.99 -28.15
C TRP A 282 20.67 -9.81 -26.77
N ALA A 283 20.95 -10.67 -25.79
CA ALA A 283 20.47 -10.51 -24.42
C ALA A 283 21.11 -9.29 -23.72
N GLU A 284 22.41 -9.06 -23.89
CA GLU A 284 23.07 -7.83 -23.45
C GLU A 284 22.50 -6.59 -24.17
N LYS A 285 22.20 -6.71 -25.46
CA LYS A 285 21.58 -5.63 -26.25
C LYS A 285 20.13 -5.34 -25.84
N MET A 286 19.38 -6.34 -25.38
CA MET A 286 18.03 -6.17 -24.82
C MET A 286 18.05 -5.64 -23.37
N GLN A 287 19.01 -6.03 -22.53
CA GLN A 287 19.19 -5.40 -21.21
C GLN A 287 19.57 -3.92 -21.31
N ARG A 288 20.28 -3.51 -22.38
CA ARG A 288 20.51 -2.10 -22.73
C ARG A 288 19.29 -1.37 -23.32
N LEU A 289 18.18 -2.08 -23.56
CA LEU A 289 16.92 -1.55 -24.10
C LEU A 289 15.74 -1.70 -23.12
N GLU A 290 16.00 -2.00 -21.84
CA GLU A 290 14.98 -1.75 -20.81
C GLU A 290 14.67 -0.24 -20.78
N PHE A 291 13.39 0.08 -20.91
CA PHE A 291 12.91 1.44 -21.14
C PHE A 291 13.36 2.38 -20.03
N SER A 292 14.16 3.37 -20.40
CA SER A 292 14.35 4.59 -19.63
C SER A 292 13.02 5.35 -19.56
N THR A 293 12.17 5.04 -18.59
CA THR A 293 10.95 5.79 -18.24
C THR A 293 11.26 7.13 -17.54
N ASN A 294 12.29 7.82 -18.03
CA ASN A 294 12.69 9.19 -17.70
C ASN A 294 12.61 10.06 -18.97
N ALA A 295 11.47 10.04 -19.65
CA ALA A 295 11.28 10.74 -20.92
C ALA A 295 9.87 11.34 -21.10
N GLN A 296 9.27 11.89 -20.04
CA GLN A 296 8.20 12.90 -20.17
C GLN A 296 7.92 13.69 -18.86
N SER A 297 8.85 14.57 -18.49
CA SER A 297 8.55 15.89 -17.91
C SER A 297 9.85 16.64 -17.65
N ASN A 298 10.23 17.52 -18.58
CA ASN A 298 11.01 18.72 -18.32
C ASN A 298 10.97 19.61 -19.57
N MET A 299 9.97 20.50 -19.58
CA MET A 299 10.12 21.82 -20.18
C MET A 299 9.89 22.82 -19.06
N TYR A 300 10.92 22.98 -18.23
CA TYR A 300 11.28 24.24 -17.59
C TYR A 300 12.77 24.13 -17.24
N GLU A 301 13.51 25.14 -17.68
CA GLU A 301 14.95 25.26 -17.54
C GLU A 301 15.21 26.29 -16.44
N GLU A 302 15.84 25.88 -15.34
CA GLU A 302 16.33 26.81 -14.33
C GLU A 302 17.75 26.42 -13.89
N THR A 303 18.59 27.44 -13.76
CA THR A 303 20.04 27.35 -13.73
C THR A 303 20.57 26.85 -12.40
N THR A 304 21.24 25.70 -12.36
CA THR A 304 22.05 25.28 -11.20
C THR A 304 23.46 25.86 -11.30
N LEU A 305 23.77 26.81 -10.41
CA LEU A 305 25.14 27.24 -10.15
C LEU A 305 25.91 26.11 -9.43
N SER A 306 27.14 25.82 -9.86
CA SER A 306 28.02 24.87 -9.19
C SER A 306 28.55 25.45 -7.87
N MET A 307 28.52 24.65 -6.80
CA MET A 307 29.30 24.94 -5.58
C MET A 307 30.00 23.66 -5.10
N ASP A 308 31.30 23.80 -4.81
CA ASP A 308 32.19 22.69 -4.53
C ASP A 308 31.96 22.03 -3.16
N THR A 309 32.18 20.72 -3.11
CA THR A 309 32.17 19.94 -1.87
C THR A 309 33.44 20.16 -1.06
N ALA A 310 33.36 21.00 -0.04
CA ALA A 310 34.36 21.08 1.03
C ALA A 310 34.04 20.07 2.14
N THR A 311 34.89 19.05 2.29
CA THR A 311 34.76 18.01 3.33
C THR A 311 35.15 18.58 4.70
N ILE A 312 34.22 18.58 5.67
CA ILE A 312 34.53 18.93 7.07
C ILE A 312 34.26 17.72 7.96
N THR A 313 35.34 17.19 8.54
CA THR A 313 35.33 16.14 9.56
C THR A 313 35.07 16.79 10.92
N ILE A 314 34.09 16.31 11.69
CA ILE A 314 33.93 16.69 13.11
C ILE A 314 33.91 15.43 13.98
N SER A 315 34.82 15.41 14.95
CA SER A 315 35.01 14.33 15.91
C SER A 315 34.04 14.39 17.09
N THR A 316 33.86 13.23 17.72
CA THR A 316 33.08 13.01 18.94
C THR A 316 33.53 13.88 20.12
N GLY A 317 32.57 14.37 20.92
CA GLY A 317 32.81 15.00 22.23
C GLY A 317 31.59 14.88 23.15
N THR A 318 31.72 14.11 24.22
CA THR A 318 30.67 13.86 25.24
C THR A 318 30.80 14.79 26.45
N ASN A 319 29.69 15.36 26.97
CA ASN A 319 29.24 15.19 28.37
C ASN A 319 28.09 16.13 28.81
N SER A 320 27.48 15.72 29.94
CA SER A 320 26.59 16.44 30.88
C SER A 320 26.81 17.96 31.06
N GLY A 321 25.85 18.76 31.53
CA GLY A 321 24.48 18.48 32.04
C GLY A 321 24.01 19.57 33.03
N MET A 322 22.78 19.44 33.54
CA MET A 322 22.14 20.22 34.63
C MET A 322 21.71 21.70 34.41
N MET A 323 20.73 22.06 35.26
CA MET A 323 20.08 23.35 35.58
C MET A 323 21.08 24.52 35.78
N GLU A 324 20.70 25.81 35.78
CA GLU A 324 19.52 26.42 36.41
C GLU A 324 19.17 27.84 35.87
N MET A 325 18.19 28.52 36.47
CA MET A 325 17.72 29.88 36.17
C MET A 325 18.74 30.98 36.49
N SER A 326 18.72 32.12 35.75
CA SER A 326 18.28 33.43 36.30
C SER A 326 18.69 34.68 35.48
N SER A 327 17.78 35.66 35.49
CA SER A 327 17.94 37.14 35.49
C SER A 327 19.16 37.87 34.86
N ALA A 328 18.81 38.78 33.93
CA ALA A 328 18.99 40.25 34.05
C ALA A 328 20.31 40.98 33.66
N VAL A 329 20.09 42.04 32.87
CA VAL A 329 20.58 43.43 33.04
C VAL A 329 21.93 43.88 32.40
N GLU A 330 21.75 44.81 31.45
CA GLU A 330 22.52 46.04 31.15
C GLU A 330 23.96 46.08 30.59
N THR A 331 24.01 46.57 29.34
CA THR A 331 24.69 47.81 28.89
C THR A 331 26.06 47.80 28.19
N ASN A 332 26.05 48.60 27.11
CA ASN A 332 27.05 49.59 26.69
C ASN A 332 28.37 49.18 26.00
N LYS A 333 28.42 49.58 24.72
CA LYS A 333 29.25 50.69 24.19
C LYS A 333 30.34 50.37 23.13
N THR A 334 30.13 51.03 21.99
CA THR A 334 31.10 51.77 21.14
C THR A 334 32.18 51.05 20.32
N SER A 335 31.99 51.19 18.99
CA SER A 335 32.97 51.68 18.00
C SER A 335 34.38 51.09 17.94
N ASN A 336 34.74 50.60 16.75
CA ASN A 336 35.59 51.39 15.84
C ASN A 336 35.37 50.95 14.39
N GLY A 337 35.53 51.87 13.45
CA GLY A 337 35.50 51.59 12.02
C GLY A 337 36.88 51.74 11.39
N SER A 338 37.02 51.32 10.14
CA SER A 338 38.12 51.72 9.27
C SER A 338 37.72 51.61 7.80
N ASN A 339 37.88 52.71 7.07
CA ASN A 339 37.67 52.79 5.62
C ASN A 339 38.68 51.93 4.84
N SER A 340 38.30 51.51 3.63
CA SER A 340 39.20 51.59 2.47
C SER A 340 38.40 51.67 1.17
N ASN A 341 38.42 52.86 0.54
CA ASN A 341 37.99 53.04 -0.84
C ASN A 341 39.03 52.42 -1.80
N THR A 342 38.59 51.91 -2.95
CA THR A 342 39.27 52.13 -4.23
C THR A 342 38.27 52.12 -5.38
N ASN A 343 38.37 53.13 -6.25
CA ASN A 343 37.54 53.30 -7.45
C ASN A 343 38.10 52.49 -8.63
N SER A 344 37.24 52.15 -9.60
CA SER A 344 37.59 52.25 -11.02
C SER A 344 36.34 52.34 -11.91
N GLU A 345 36.28 53.41 -12.71
CA GLU A 345 35.47 53.53 -13.93
C GLU A 345 35.97 52.48 -14.96
N SER A 346 35.34 52.10 -16.08
CA SER A 346 34.19 52.58 -16.87
C SER A 346 33.46 51.35 -17.50
N SER A 347 32.64 51.35 -18.58
CA SER A 347 32.19 52.36 -19.56
C SER A 347 30.89 51.94 -20.29
N LEU A 348 30.25 52.94 -20.89
CA LEU A 348 29.19 52.98 -21.91
C LEU A 348 29.09 51.82 -22.95
N GLY A 349 27.86 51.43 -23.31
CA GLY A 349 27.53 50.61 -24.51
C GLY A 349 26.02 50.36 -24.69
N ILE A 350 25.43 50.79 -25.81
CA ILE A 350 23.96 50.92 -26.04
C ILE A 350 23.43 49.84 -27.03
N LEU A 351 22.28 49.19 -26.78
CA LEU A 351 21.08 49.16 -27.68
C LEU A 351 19.90 48.20 -27.28
N ILE A 352 18.74 48.82 -27.01
CA ILE A 352 17.34 48.53 -27.45
C ILE A 352 16.89 47.08 -27.82
N LYS A 353 15.89 46.56 -27.07
CA LYS A 353 14.52 46.15 -27.52
C LYS A 353 13.72 45.58 -26.33
N GLN A 354 12.76 46.32 -25.77
CA GLN A 354 11.35 46.46 -26.19
C GLN A 354 10.48 45.22 -25.91
N ALA A 355 9.58 45.33 -24.92
CA ALA A 355 8.43 44.46 -24.74
C ALA A 355 7.15 45.32 -24.67
N ASN A 356 6.17 45.00 -25.51
CA ASN A 356 4.80 45.54 -25.44
C ASN A 356 3.89 44.51 -24.76
N ILE A 357 2.86 44.98 -24.05
CA ILE A 357 1.45 44.56 -24.10
C ILE A 357 0.70 45.51 -23.13
N ASP A 358 0.02 46.54 -23.62
CA ASP A 358 -1.37 46.56 -24.13
C ASP A 358 -2.43 46.42 -23.01
N ILE A 359 -2.86 47.58 -22.49
CA ILE A 359 -4.06 47.71 -21.64
C ILE A 359 -5.15 48.39 -22.47
N LYS A 360 -6.04 47.57 -23.04
CA LYS A 360 -7.25 48.00 -23.74
C LYS A 360 -8.38 47.00 -23.57
N GLN A 361 -9.09 47.06 -22.43
CA GLN A 361 -10.51 46.71 -22.31
C GLN A 361 -11.02 46.97 -20.90
N LEU A 362 -11.79 48.05 -20.71
CA LEU A 362 -13.02 48.14 -19.92
C LEU A 362 -13.46 49.62 -19.79
N GLN A 363 -14.01 50.15 -20.88
CA GLN A 363 -14.66 51.46 -20.90
C GLN A 363 -15.96 51.41 -21.71
N THR A 364 -16.90 50.58 -21.24
CA THR A 364 -18.31 50.60 -21.69
C THR A 364 -19.18 49.89 -20.66
N ASN A 365 -19.76 50.63 -19.71
CA ASN A 365 -21.15 50.49 -19.28
C ASN A 365 -21.53 51.55 -18.23
N LEU A 366 -22.82 51.94 -18.26
CA LEU A 366 -23.53 52.74 -17.26
C LEU A 366 -23.20 54.25 -17.16
N THR A 367 -23.60 54.98 -18.19
CA THR A 367 -24.39 56.21 -17.96
C THR A 367 -25.74 55.84 -17.34
N ASN A 368 -26.07 56.37 -16.15
CA ASN A 368 -27.43 56.90 -15.87
C ASN A 368 -27.58 57.63 -14.51
N GLN A 369 -28.18 58.83 -14.61
CA GLN A 369 -28.96 59.60 -13.63
C GLN A 369 -28.36 60.15 -12.30
N LYS A 370 -28.29 61.50 -12.28
CA LYS A 370 -28.91 62.46 -11.33
C LYS A 370 -28.50 62.48 -9.84
N GLY A 371 -28.03 63.65 -9.40
CA GLY A 371 -27.79 64.04 -8.00
C GLY A 371 -26.63 65.05 -7.88
N LEU A 372 -26.67 66.17 -8.61
CA LEU A 372 -27.11 67.49 -8.12
C LEU A 372 -26.31 68.03 -6.90
N ASN A 373 -25.60 69.15 -7.13
CA ASN A 373 -25.19 70.18 -6.16
C ASN A 373 -24.38 69.75 -4.91
N ASN A 374 -23.07 70.02 -4.90
CA ASN A 374 -22.54 71.18 -4.14
C ASN A 374 -21.05 71.50 -4.45
N ILE A 375 -20.61 72.71 -4.04
CA ILE A 375 -19.20 73.18 -4.02
C ILE A 375 -18.55 73.34 -5.42
N ASN A 376 -19.19 74.15 -6.26
CA ASN A 376 -18.44 75.02 -7.17
C ASN A 376 -18.34 76.44 -6.55
N SER A 377 -17.56 76.56 -5.47
CA SER A 377 -17.31 77.86 -4.81
C SER A 377 -16.09 77.81 -3.87
N ARG A 378 -14.87 78.08 -4.39
CA ARG A 378 -13.75 78.68 -3.61
C ARG A 378 -12.43 79.02 -4.33
N LEU A 379 -12.33 79.02 -5.66
CA LEU A 379 -11.06 79.40 -6.34
C LEU A 379 -11.25 80.25 -7.62
N HIS A 380 -12.16 81.24 -7.56
CA HIS A 380 -12.25 82.31 -8.57
C HIS A 380 -12.62 83.69 -8.00
N GLN A 381 -12.25 83.94 -6.74
CA GLN A 381 -12.32 85.27 -6.12
C GLN A 381 -11.04 85.54 -5.32
N HIS A 382 -10.09 86.23 -5.96
CA HIS A 382 -9.23 87.28 -5.40
C HIS A 382 -8.10 87.65 -6.38
N TYR A 383 -8.45 88.31 -7.49
CA TYR A 383 -7.49 89.08 -8.31
C TYR A 383 -8.22 90.15 -9.14
N GLN A 384 -8.81 91.14 -8.46
CA GLN A 384 -9.17 92.46 -9.01
C GLN A 384 -9.59 93.40 -7.86
N LEU A 385 -8.61 94.04 -7.20
CA LEU A 385 -8.69 95.43 -6.68
C LEU A 385 -7.37 95.79 -5.97
N VAL A 386 -6.53 96.61 -6.60
CA VAL A 386 -6.19 97.97 -6.13
C VAL A 386 -5.71 98.72 -7.39
N LEU A 387 -6.47 99.75 -7.76
CA LEU A 387 -6.13 100.67 -8.83
C LEU A 387 -5.30 101.81 -8.23
N VAL A 388 -4.20 102.18 -8.89
CA VAL A 388 -3.57 103.52 -8.89
C VAL A 388 -3.54 104.28 -7.55
N ILE A 389 -2.37 104.21 -6.87
CA ILE A 389 -1.74 105.42 -6.30
C ILE A 389 -0.31 105.47 -6.85
N LEU A 390 -0.11 106.30 -7.87
CA LEU A 390 1.23 106.74 -8.26
C LEU A 390 1.63 107.91 -7.36
N PHE A 391 2.85 107.78 -6.81
CA PHE A 391 3.74 108.76 -6.15
C PHE A 391 4.15 108.35 -4.73
N PHE A 392 5.45 108.06 -4.58
CA PHE A 392 6.18 107.65 -3.36
C PHE A 392 5.78 106.30 -2.76
N ILE A 393 6.20 105.20 -3.40
CA ILE A 393 6.29 103.89 -2.76
C ILE A 393 7.77 103.59 -2.48
N ASN A 394 8.19 103.81 -1.23
CA ASN A 394 9.45 103.26 -0.71
C ASN A 394 9.37 101.72 -0.70
N ILE A 395 10.52 101.01 -0.70
CA ILE A 395 10.57 99.53 -0.72
C ILE A 395 9.53 98.93 0.23
N SER A 396 8.57 98.19 -0.33
CA SER A 396 7.36 97.81 0.39
C SER A 396 7.41 96.41 0.98
N GLN A 397 8.13 95.47 0.34
CA GLN A 397 8.21 94.09 0.82
C GLN A 397 9.43 93.33 0.31
N CYS A 398 10.03 92.50 1.18
CA CYS A 398 10.94 91.43 0.79
C CYS A 398 10.22 90.08 0.92
N VAL A 399 10.31 89.23 -0.10
CA VAL A 399 9.77 87.86 -0.11
C VAL A 399 10.95 86.89 -0.21
N TYR A 400 11.03 85.95 0.73
CA TYR A 400 12.17 85.06 0.86
C TYR A 400 11.89 83.69 0.24
N PHE A 401 12.85 83.19 -0.52
CA PHE A 401 12.83 81.88 -1.17
C PHE A 401 14.10 81.09 -0.82
N LYS A 402 14.12 79.82 -1.22
CA LYS A 402 15.26 78.92 -1.07
C LYS A 402 16.43 79.40 -1.94
N GLY A 403 17.45 80.00 -1.33
CA GLY A 403 18.64 80.54 -2.01
C GLY A 403 18.64 82.04 -2.30
N TYR A 404 17.48 82.71 -2.30
CA TYR A 404 17.36 84.11 -2.73
C TYR A 404 16.18 84.84 -2.09
N ALA A 405 16.19 86.18 -2.13
CA ALA A 405 15.06 87.03 -1.80
C ALA A 405 14.68 87.89 -3.00
N ASP A 406 13.38 88.05 -3.23
CA ASP A 406 12.84 89.04 -4.16
C ASP A 406 12.44 90.29 -3.34
N ILE A 407 12.96 91.45 -3.73
CA ILE A 407 12.71 92.74 -3.11
C ILE A 407 11.81 93.53 -4.06
N PHE A 408 10.66 94.00 -3.56
CA PHE A 408 9.66 94.72 -4.37
C PHE A 408 9.64 96.22 -4.05
N GLY A 409 9.68 97.05 -5.10
CA GLY A 409 9.78 98.51 -5.03
C GLY A 409 10.13 99.09 -6.41
N GLN A 410 10.09 100.42 -6.59
CA GLN A 410 10.43 101.02 -7.89
C GLN A 410 11.95 101.22 -8.02
N PHE A 411 12.60 100.49 -8.92
CA PHE A 411 14.07 100.35 -8.97
C PHE A 411 14.73 100.89 -10.25
N GLN A 412 14.15 101.91 -10.88
CA GLN A 412 14.75 102.56 -12.03
C GLN A 412 16.17 103.07 -11.70
N ASN A 413 17.17 102.49 -12.37
CA ASN A 413 18.60 102.75 -12.16
C ASN A 413 19.18 102.34 -10.79
N ALA A 414 18.71 101.24 -10.20
CA ALA A 414 19.43 100.57 -9.11
C ALA A 414 20.88 100.25 -9.51
N ASN A 415 21.84 100.66 -8.68
CA ASN A 415 23.27 100.57 -8.96
C ASN A 415 24.00 99.65 -7.97
N SER A 416 23.55 99.63 -6.72
CA SER A 416 24.07 98.78 -5.66
C SER A 416 22.98 98.42 -4.66
N VAL A 417 22.99 97.19 -4.19
CA VAL A 417 22.19 96.77 -3.03
C VAL A 417 23.14 96.62 -1.84
N LEU A 418 22.80 97.30 -0.74
CA LEU A 418 23.57 97.33 0.49
C LEU A 418 22.81 96.58 1.58
N PHE A 419 23.45 95.61 2.24
CA PHE A 419 22.94 95.02 3.46
C PHE A 419 23.74 95.49 4.67
N SER A 420 23.03 95.84 5.75
CA SER A 420 23.61 96.25 7.01
C SER A 420 22.90 95.53 8.16
N LYS A 421 23.69 94.83 8.98
CA LYS A 421 23.20 94.02 10.11
C LYS A 421 22.80 94.88 11.31
N ASP A 422 23.61 95.87 11.62
CA ASP A 422 23.39 96.86 12.68
C ASP A 422 23.36 98.26 12.05
N SER A 423 22.47 99.13 12.52
CA SER A 423 22.07 100.39 11.87
C SER A 423 23.21 101.19 11.23
N PHE A 424 23.34 101.07 9.90
CA PHE A 424 24.13 101.88 8.95
C PHE A 424 25.64 102.05 9.20
N ALA A 425 26.23 101.52 10.28
CA ALA A 425 27.65 101.70 10.59
C ALA A 425 28.60 100.87 9.69
N SER A 426 28.11 99.76 9.13
CA SER A 426 28.83 98.97 8.13
C SER A 426 27.86 98.30 7.18
N SER A 427 28.02 98.51 5.88
CA SER A 427 27.23 97.84 4.85
C SER A 427 28.12 97.15 3.83
N SER A 428 27.77 95.91 3.46
CA SER A 428 28.40 95.18 2.37
C SER A 428 27.55 95.32 1.11
N GLY A 429 28.18 95.64 -0.02
CA GLY A 429 27.55 95.53 -1.33
C GLY A 429 27.26 94.06 -1.66
N ILE A 430 26.05 93.78 -2.13
CA ILE A 430 25.59 92.44 -2.50
C ILE A 430 25.38 92.37 -4.00
N GLU A 431 25.74 91.23 -4.59
CA GLU A 431 25.39 90.91 -5.97
C GLU A 431 23.87 90.72 -6.10
N PHE A 432 23.27 91.45 -7.03
CA PHE A 432 21.84 91.45 -7.26
C PHE A 432 21.54 91.33 -8.76
N GLN A 433 20.41 90.69 -9.08
CA GLN A 433 19.86 90.62 -10.41
C GLN A 433 18.59 91.46 -10.46
N LEU A 434 18.59 92.52 -11.28
CA LEU A 434 17.34 93.21 -11.63
C LEU A 434 16.49 92.24 -12.46
N VAL A 435 15.32 91.87 -11.94
CA VAL A 435 14.38 90.96 -12.64
C VAL A 435 13.50 91.77 -13.58
N ASP A 436 13.00 92.91 -13.07
CA ASP A 436 12.30 93.95 -13.81
C ASP A 436 12.41 95.29 -13.02
N ASP A 437 11.79 96.36 -13.53
CA ASP A 437 11.81 97.69 -12.89
C ASP A 437 11.15 97.75 -11.49
N MET A 438 10.45 96.67 -11.08
CA MET A 438 9.70 96.55 -9.82
C MET A 438 10.25 95.49 -8.86
N ASN A 439 11.20 94.64 -9.31
CA ASN A 439 11.71 93.50 -8.55
C ASN A 439 13.23 93.32 -8.71
N ILE A 440 13.93 93.30 -7.56
CA ILE A 440 15.34 92.91 -7.48
C ILE A 440 15.47 91.58 -6.75
N LYS A 441 16.11 90.62 -7.41
CA LYS A 441 16.48 89.33 -6.85
C LYS A 441 17.88 89.38 -6.24
N VAL A 442 18.01 88.99 -4.98
CA VAL A 442 19.28 88.98 -4.24
C VAL A 442 19.56 87.59 -3.73
N ASN A 443 20.74 87.03 -4.03
CA ASN A 443 21.15 85.73 -3.49
C ASN A 443 21.44 85.84 -1.99
N ILE A 444 20.93 84.90 -1.18
CA ILE A 444 21.11 84.90 0.28
C ILE A 444 22.32 84.03 0.63
N SER A 445 23.46 84.67 0.91
CA SER A 445 24.65 84.05 1.49
C SER A 445 24.56 83.92 3.02
N GLU A 446 25.36 83.04 3.63
CA GLU A 446 25.28 82.72 5.07
C GLU A 446 25.49 83.94 5.99
N ASN A 447 26.37 84.87 5.60
CA ASN A 447 26.59 86.13 6.32
C ASN A 447 25.39 87.10 6.29
N MET A 448 24.44 86.90 5.37
CA MET A 448 23.20 87.68 5.28
C MET A 448 22.06 87.07 6.12
N VAL A 449 22.30 85.95 6.82
CA VAL A 449 21.31 85.27 7.68
C VAL A 449 21.24 85.94 9.05
N SER A 450 20.86 87.21 9.08
CA SER A 450 20.59 87.95 10.31
C SER A 450 19.48 89.00 10.09
N LEU A 451 18.91 89.49 11.19
CA LEU A 451 18.04 90.66 11.13
C LEU A 451 18.89 91.89 10.79
N GLY A 452 18.42 92.72 9.87
CA GLY A 452 19.09 93.96 9.49
C GLY A 452 18.21 94.80 8.57
N MET A 453 18.83 95.72 7.84
CA MET A 453 18.20 96.53 6.81
C MET A 453 18.86 96.24 5.46
N ILE A 454 18.05 96.12 4.41
CA ILE A 454 18.52 96.12 3.02
C ILE A 454 18.13 97.44 2.36
N GLN A 455 19.10 98.07 1.69
CA GLN A 455 18.92 99.31 0.94
C GLN A 455 19.22 99.09 -0.53
N VAL A 456 18.41 99.70 -1.39
CA VAL A 456 18.67 99.74 -2.83
C VAL A 456 19.05 101.17 -3.18
N CYS A 457 20.29 101.36 -3.60
CA CYS A 457 20.84 102.65 -3.95
C CYS A 457 20.79 102.87 -5.47
N THR A 458 20.33 104.05 -5.90
CA THR A 458 20.36 104.45 -7.31
C THR A 458 21.76 104.90 -7.74
N LYS A 459 21.99 105.06 -9.06
CA LYS A 459 23.24 105.64 -9.61
C LYS A 459 23.59 107.04 -9.06
N GLY A 460 22.63 107.77 -8.50
CA GLY A 460 22.86 109.06 -7.84
C GLY A 460 23.36 108.99 -6.40
N GLY A 461 23.51 107.79 -5.84
CA GLY A 461 23.89 107.58 -4.42
C GLY A 461 22.72 107.71 -3.44
N ASP A 462 21.49 107.94 -3.92
CA ASP A 462 20.30 107.94 -3.08
C ASP A 462 19.92 106.50 -2.70
N CYS A 463 19.99 106.21 -1.39
CA CYS A 463 19.66 104.95 -0.74
C CYS A 463 18.43 105.07 0.20
N SER A 464 17.58 106.09 0.01
CA SER A 464 16.35 106.34 0.79
C SER A 464 15.40 105.13 0.84
N ASN A 465 15.48 104.28 -0.18
CA ASN A 465 14.79 103.01 -0.29
C ASN A 465 15.42 101.93 0.61
N SER A 466 14.83 101.70 1.79
CA SER A 466 15.24 100.66 2.74
C SER A 466 14.08 99.76 3.19
N ALA A 467 14.31 98.45 3.30
CA ALA A 467 13.38 97.48 3.88
C ALA A 467 14.02 96.63 4.99
N ILE A 468 13.19 96.06 5.86
CA ILE A 468 13.62 95.16 6.93
C ILE A 468 14.04 93.82 6.31
N TRP A 469 15.32 93.48 6.47
CA TRP A 469 15.89 92.23 6.02
C TRP A 469 15.84 91.20 7.15
N ASN A 470 15.08 90.12 6.94
CA ASN A 470 14.97 89.00 7.86
C ASN A 470 14.67 87.70 7.08
N PRO A 471 15.67 87.15 6.35
CA PRO A 471 15.48 85.96 5.54
C PRO A 471 15.19 84.77 6.45
N VAL A 472 13.97 84.25 6.34
CA VAL A 472 13.46 83.07 7.04
C VAL A 472 12.44 82.42 6.10
N VAL A 473 12.65 81.14 5.79
CA VAL A 473 11.74 80.34 4.97
C VAL A 473 11.36 79.11 5.78
N ILE A 474 10.06 78.90 6.01
CA ILE A 474 9.57 77.73 6.74
C ILE A 474 8.96 76.77 5.72
N ASP A 475 9.61 75.62 5.51
CA ASP A 475 9.16 74.60 4.57
C ASP A 475 7.99 73.79 5.17
N ARG A 476 8.11 73.36 6.44
CA ARG A 476 7.07 72.59 7.15
C ARG A 476 7.27 72.58 8.67
N ILE A 477 6.20 72.28 9.39
CA ILE A 477 6.24 71.90 10.81
C ILE A 477 5.96 70.40 10.89
N ILE A 478 6.85 69.66 11.54
CA ILE A 478 6.67 68.25 11.88
C ILE A 478 6.03 68.18 13.27
N GLY A 479 4.86 67.54 13.31
CA GLY A 479 4.13 67.25 14.54
C GLY A 479 4.91 66.41 15.54
N THR A 480 4.48 66.46 16.79
CA THR A 480 4.99 65.59 17.85
C THR A 480 3.90 64.63 18.36
N PRO A 481 4.22 63.57 19.11
CA PRO A 481 3.22 62.70 19.75
C PRO A 481 2.39 63.41 20.83
N THR A 482 1.31 62.76 21.31
CA THR A 482 0.43 63.32 22.36
C THR A 482 0.98 63.16 23.77
N GLU A 483 1.94 62.27 23.94
CA GLU A 483 2.79 62.15 25.12
C GLU A 483 3.88 63.23 25.16
N GLY A 484 3.88 64.19 24.23
CA GLY A 484 4.92 65.18 24.09
C GLY A 484 6.12 64.67 23.28
N GLY A 485 7.17 65.49 23.24
CA GLY A 485 8.37 65.23 22.45
C GLY A 485 8.93 66.52 21.87
N VAL A 486 9.53 66.44 20.68
CA VAL A 486 10.07 67.61 19.98
C VAL A 486 9.17 67.96 18.79
N VAL A 487 8.81 69.24 18.67
CA VAL A 487 8.23 69.81 17.45
C VAL A 487 9.38 70.34 16.60
N SER A 488 9.52 69.83 15.38
CA SER A 488 10.55 70.28 14.44
C SER A 488 9.94 71.27 13.44
N VAL A 489 10.51 72.47 13.35
CA VAL A 489 10.22 73.45 12.29
C VAL A 489 11.37 73.37 11.29
N GLN A 490 11.10 72.84 10.10
CA GLN A 490 12.10 72.68 9.04
C GLN A 490 11.94 73.79 8.00
N GLY A 491 13.07 74.22 7.44
CA GLY A 491 13.10 75.33 6.49
C GLY A 491 14.52 75.75 6.14
N GLN A 492 14.71 77.04 5.89
CA GLN A 492 16.00 77.67 5.66
C GLN A 492 16.12 79.01 6.38
N TYR A 493 17.37 79.36 6.68
CA TYR A 493 17.74 80.63 7.31
C TYR A 493 17.11 80.78 8.72
N LEU A 494 16.84 79.66 9.39
CA LEU A 494 16.17 79.65 10.70
C LEU A 494 17.07 80.09 11.87
N GLN A 495 18.36 80.36 11.61
CA GLN A 495 19.31 80.80 12.64
C GLN A 495 18.81 82.09 13.33
N GLY A 496 18.87 82.09 14.66
CA GLY A 496 18.52 83.25 15.46
C GLY A 496 18.19 82.86 16.90
N SER A 497 18.95 83.41 17.84
CA SER A 497 18.66 83.28 19.26
C SER A 497 17.27 83.85 19.59
N ASN A 498 16.61 83.24 20.58
CA ASN A 498 15.23 83.56 20.99
C ASN A 498 14.13 83.25 19.96
N SER A 499 14.32 82.25 19.09
CA SER A 499 13.21 81.71 18.30
C SER A 499 12.15 81.07 19.21
N LYS A 500 10.86 81.39 18.99
CA LYS A 500 9.72 80.99 19.84
C LYS A 500 8.58 80.39 19.03
N LEU A 501 7.97 79.33 19.53
CA LEU A 501 6.75 78.71 19.00
C LEU A 501 5.60 79.01 19.98
N LYS A 502 4.63 79.85 19.56
CA LYS A 502 3.47 80.22 20.37
C LYS A 502 2.20 79.54 19.87
N PHE A 503 1.41 78.97 20.78
CA PHE A 503 0.13 78.32 20.47
C PHE A 503 -1.04 79.28 20.66
N SER A 504 -1.87 79.47 19.63
CA SER A 504 -2.90 80.52 19.63
C SER A 504 -4.00 80.30 20.67
N LYS A 505 -4.35 79.04 20.98
CA LYS A 505 -5.45 78.68 21.89
C LYS A 505 -5.09 78.83 23.38
N THR A 506 -3.81 78.69 23.73
CA THR A 506 -3.37 78.58 25.14
C THR A 506 -2.37 79.65 25.58
N ASN A 507 -1.96 80.56 24.68
CA ASN A 507 -0.90 81.56 24.90
C ASN A 507 0.49 81.02 25.27
N ILE A 508 0.67 79.70 25.37
CA ILE A 508 1.95 79.08 25.70
C ILE A 508 2.99 79.40 24.62
N MET A 509 4.19 79.74 25.06
CA MET A 509 5.38 79.94 24.22
C MET A 509 6.43 78.90 24.58
N LEU A 510 6.95 78.20 23.58
CA LEU A 510 8.12 77.34 23.69
C LEU A 510 9.32 78.03 23.05
N ASN A 511 10.46 78.03 23.73
CA ASN A 511 11.71 78.51 23.15
C ASN A 511 12.36 77.37 22.33
N SER A 512 13.07 77.70 21.26
CA SER A 512 13.86 76.71 20.53
C SER A 512 14.99 76.16 21.40
N SER A 513 15.26 74.86 21.29
CA SER A 513 16.43 74.18 21.86
C SER A 513 17.55 73.96 20.85
N SER A 514 17.38 74.39 19.60
CA SER A 514 18.42 74.41 18.56
C SER A 514 18.44 75.75 17.82
N ASP A 515 19.64 76.20 17.41
CA ASP A 515 19.85 77.39 16.57
C ASP A 515 20.38 76.99 15.17
N SER A 516 19.86 75.90 14.60
CA SER A 516 20.26 75.42 13.26
C SER A 516 19.64 76.27 12.15
N SER A 517 20.34 76.39 11.01
CA SER A 517 19.85 77.09 9.81
C SER A 517 18.70 76.39 9.11
N THR A 518 18.52 75.09 9.33
CA THR A 518 17.55 74.26 8.60
C THR A 518 16.47 73.65 9.48
N GLU A 519 16.68 73.59 10.79
CA GLU A 519 15.77 72.92 11.72
C GLU A 519 15.77 73.52 13.13
N LEU A 520 14.63 74.08 13.55
CA LEU A 520 14.40 74.51 14.93
C LEU A 520 13.61 73.46 15.69
N LEU A 521 14.15 73.04 16.83
CA LEU A 521 13.60 72.00 17.68
C LEU A 521 12.96 72.64 18.92
N PHE A 522 11.66 72.44 19.13
CA PHE A 522 10.94 72.95 20.29
C PHE A 522 10.53 71.79 21.19
N ASN A 523 11.04 71.74 22.42
CA ASN A 523 10.62 70.73 23.38
C ASN A 523 9.18 71.01 23.86
N PHE A 524 8.28 70.04 23.64
CA PHE A 524 6.84 70.15 23.84
C PHE A 524 6.42 69.15 24.93
N PRO A 525 6.27 69.61 26.20
CA PRO A 525 6.08 68.72 27.33
C PRO A 525 4.72 68.00 27.35
N THR A 526 4.68 66.84 28.00
CA THR A 526 3.51 65.95 28.10
C THR A 526 2.27 66.64 28.68
N GLU A 527 2.46 67.43 29.72
CA GLU A 527 1.42 68.19 30.42
C GLU A 527 0.78 69.24 29.51
N LEU A 528 1.55 69.74 28.54
CA LEU A 528 1.10 70.65 27.50
C LEU A 528 0.23 69.94 26.48
N ALA A 529 0.71 68.79 26.00
CA ALA A 529 0.05 67.99 24.98
C ALA A 529 -1.36 67.57 25.40
N GLN A 530 -1.55 67.30 26.69
CA GLN A 530 -2.85 66.95 27.29
C GLN A 530 -3.89 68.10 27.25
N GLN A 531 -3.46 69.36 27.10
CA GLN A 531 -4.37 70.53 27.01
C GLN A 531 -4.95 70.74 25.60
N PHE A 532 -4.46 70.03 24.58
CA PHE A 532 -4.87 70.23 23.19
C PHE A 532 -5.83 69.13 22.69
N GLU A 533 -7.12 69.47 22.68
CA GLU A 533 -8.19 68.61 22.17
C GLU A 533 -8.30 68.59 20.62
N SER A 534 -7.79 69.60 19.91
CA SER A 534 -7.90 69.64 18.44
C SER A 534 -6.71 68.98 17.74
N THR A 535 -6.96 68.37 16.58
CA THR A 535 -5.89 67.83 15.71
C THR A 535 -5.05 68.94 15.10
N ASP A 536 -5.67 70.05 14.72
CA ASP A 536 -5.00 71.24 14.18
C ASP A 536 -5.04 72.35 15.23
N VAL A 537 -3.89 73.00 15.44
CA VAL A 537 -3.75 74.20 16.26
C VAL A 537 -2.99 75.24 15.45
N ASN A 538 -3.54 76.45 15.33
CA ASN A 538 -2.80 77.56 14.73
C ASN A 538 -1.64 77.94 15.66
N VAL A 539 -0.42 77.90 15.14
CA VAL A 539 0.79 78.31 15.83
C VAL A 539 1.39 79.53 15.17
N THR A 540 1.92 80.43 15.99
CA THR A 540 2.74 81.55 15.55
C THR A 540 4.19 81.27 15.89
N ILE A 541 5.04 81.15 14.87
CA ILE A 541 6.48 80.97 15.02
C ILE A 541 7.12 82.34 14.92
N GLN A 542 7.72 82.82 16.00
CA GLN A 542 8.57 84.01 16.00
C GLN A 542 10.02 83.57 15.78
N ILE A 543 10.63 84.01 14.68
CA ILE A 543 12.07 83.82 14.42
C ILE A 543 12.68 85.22 14.31
N ARG A 544 13.60 85.55 15.23
CA ARG A 544 14.09 86.92 15.44
C ARG A 544 12.90 87.87 15.71
N SER A 545 12.54 88.73 14.74
CA SER A 545 11.42 89.68 14.82
C SER A 545 10.22 89.33 13.92
N THR A 546 10.33 88.36 13.01
CA THR A 546 9.24 87.97 12.10
C THR A 546 8.34 86.92 12.74
N VAL A 547 7.03 87.06 12.55
CA VAL A 547 6.01 86.15 13.08
C VAL A 547 5.32 85.45 11.92
N PHE A 548 5.50 84.14 11.82
CA PHE A 548 4.88 83.27 10.82
C PHE A 548 3.68 82.56 11.43
N SER A 549 2.54 82.55 10.74
CA SER A 549 1.39 81.73 11.14
C SER A 549 1.38 80.42 10.36
N SER A 550 1.21 79.30 11.06
CA SER A 550 1.14 77.97 10.45
C SER A 550 0.21 77.07 11.25
N ARG A 551 -0.03 75.84 10.78
CA ARG A 551 -0.78 74.82 11.50
C ARG A 551 0.18 73.79 12.08
N PHE A 552 0.07 73.58 13.38
CA PHE A 552 0.63 72.44 14.06
C PHE A 552 -0.44 71.35 14.15
N SER A 553 -0.07 70.12 13.81
CA SER A 553 -0.90 68.95 14.03
C SER A 553 -0.08 67.85 14.70
N PHE A 554 -0.70 67.09 15.61
CA PHE A 554 -0.06 65.93 16.22
C PHE A 554 0.21 64.82 15.19
N LEU A 555 1.18 63.95 15.48
CA LEU A 555 1.38 62.74 14.69
C LEU A 555 0.15 61.80 14.76
N ALA A 556 -0.04 61.02 13.70
CA ALA A 556 -1.07 59.98 13.68
C ALA A 556 -0.81 58.91 14.75
N PRO A 557 -1.86 58.29 15.33
CA PRO A 557 -1.68 57.22 16.31
C PRO A 557 -0.86 56.06 15.73
N LYS A 558 0.05 55.51 16.51
CA LYS A 558 0.88 54.35 16.11
C LYS A 558 0.72 53.27 17.17
N ILE A 559 0.39 52.05 16.76
CA ILE A 559 0.30 50.89 17.64
C ILE A 559 1.63 50.14 17.55
N ASP A 560 2.25 49.88 18.70
CA ASP A 560 3.53 49.16 18.82
C ASP A 560 3.35 47.76 19.38
N THR A 561 2.48 47.58 20.38
CA THR A 561 2.14 46.26 20.94
C THR A 561 0.63 46.09 21.06
N ILE A 562 0.19 44.83 21.02
CA ILE A 562 -1.19 44.43 21.32
C ILE A 562 -1.14 43.20 22.21
N SER A 563 -1.86 43.24 23.33
CA SER A 563 -2.14 42.07 24.17
C SER A 563 -3.64 41.85 24.31
N ILE A 564 -4.05 40.59 24.45
CA ILE A 564 -5.45 40.20 24.62
C ILE A 564 -5.57 39.53 25.98
N ASP A 565 -6.33 40.16 26.87
CA ASP A 565 -6.77 39.52 28.11
C ASP A 565 -8.09 38.77 27.85
N LYS A 566 -7.98 37.44 27.84
CA LYS A 566 -9.12 36.55 27.61
C LYS A 566 -10.06 36.44 28.80
N GLU A 567 -9.60 36.76 30.01
CA GLU A 567 -10.40 36.67 31.23
C GLU A 567 -11.27 37.92 31.39
N SER A 568 -10.67 39.11 31.23
CA SER A 568 -11.41 40.37 31.31
C SER A 568 -12.16 40.75 30.02
N SER A 569 -11.91 40.05 28.90
CA SER A 569 -12.42 40.40 27.55
C SER A 569 -11.96 41.80 27.10
N LEU A 570 -10.74 42.19 27.46
CA LEU A 570 -10.10 43.43 27.05
C LEU A 570 -8.98 43.18 26.04
N VAL A 571 -8.82 44.12 25.11
CA VAL A 571 -7.63 44.20 24.24
C VAL A 571 -6.87 45.46 24.61
N HIS A 572 -5.62 45.30 25.02
CA HIS A 572 -4.75 46.40 25.39
C HIS A 572 -3.82 46.73 24.22
N LEU A 573 -3.78 48.00 23.86
CA LEU A 573 -2.93 48.57 22.83
C LEU A 573 -1.90 49.48 23.50
N GLU A 574 -0.63 49.29 23.16
CA GLU A 574 0.45 50.20 23.56
C GLU A 574 1.06 50.83 22.30
N GLY A 575 1.50 52.08 22.39
CA GLY A 575 2.07 52.79 21.24
C GLY A 575 2.23 54.28 21.49
N SER A 576 2.01 55.11 20.47
CA SER A 576 2.18 56.58 20.57
C SER A 576 1.03 57.37 19.95
N SER A 577 0.90 58.62 20.39
CA SER A 577 -0.06 59.60 19.85
C SER A 577 -1.55 59.29 20.06
N PHE A 578 -1.93 58.50 21.07
CA PHE A 578 -3.35 58.16 21.33
C PHE A 578 -4.13 59.31 21.99
N GLY A 579 -3.47 60.14 22.81
CA GLY A 579 -4.08 61.23 23.57
C GLY A 579 -4.69 60.80 24.90
N VAL A 580 -5.28 61.75 25.64
CA VAL A 580 -6.00 61.51 26.91
C VAL A 580 -7.52 61.49 26.77
N ASN A 581 -8.08 62.14 25.75
CA ASN A 581 -9.53 62.30 25.61
C ASN A 581 -10.14 61.17 24.74
N SER A 582 -10.91 60.27 25.37
CA SER A 582 -11.53 59.12 24.71
C SER A 582 -12.64 59.46 23.72
N SER A 583 -13.20 60.67 23.75
CA SER A 583 -14.22 61.09 22.77
C SER A 583 -13.64 61.38 21.38
N LEU A 584 -12.33 61.64 21.30
CA LEU A 584 -11.60 61.94 20.06
C LEU A 584 -10.94 60.70 19.45
N LEU A 585 -10.90 59.60 20.19
CA LEU A 585 -10.29 58.34 19.79
C LEU A 585 -11.38 57.32 19.52
N SER A 586 -11.25 56.60 18.41
CA SER A 586 -12.11 55.47 18.07
C SER A 586 -11.24 54.31 17.63
N ALA A 587 -11.60 53.11 18.05
CA ALA A 587 -10.90 51.89 17.68
C ALA A 587 -11.78 51.06 16.76
N THR A 588 -11.18 50.45 15.74
CA THR A 588 -11.85 49.44 14.92
C THR A 588 -11.05 48.15 14.86
N ILE A 589 -11.75 47.02 14.79
CA ILE A 589 -11.17 45.70 14.54
C ILE A 589 -11.88 45.12 13.31
N ASP A 590 -11.14 44.90 12.22
CA ASP A 590 -11.66 44.66 10.85
C ASP A 590 -12.76 45.68 10.42
N GLY A 591 -12.68 46.92 10.91
CA GLY A 591 -13.67 47.97 10.65
C GLY A 591 -14.88 47.98 11.60
N ILE A 592 -15.05 46.97 12.47
CA ILE A 592 -16.07 46.99 13.52
C ILE A 592 -15.65 47.99 14.60
N PRO A 593 -16.47 49.01 14.96
CA PRO A 593 -16.13 49.96 16.02
C PRO A 593 -16.19 49.30 17.39
N ILE A 594 -15.12 49.42 18.17
CA ILE A 594 -14.99 48.84 19.52
C ILE A 594 -14.96 49.96 20.56
N PRO A 595 -15.77 49.89 21.63
CA PRO A 595 -15.76 50.89 22.69
C PRO A 595 -14.42 50.88 23.45
N ILE A 596 -13.90 52.06 23.71
CA ILE A 596 -12.69 52.26 24.51
C ILE A 596 -13.10 52.29 25.98
N SER A 597 -12.60 51.34 26.78
CA SER A 597 -12.92 51.23 28.21
C SER A 597 -12.05 52.14 29.08
N ASN A 598 -10.78 52.31 28.70
CA ASN A 598 -9.82 53.11 29.45
C ASN A 598 -8.73 53.64 28.52
N ILE A 599 -8.26 54.85 28.79
CA ILE A 599 -7.06 55.43 28.18
C ILE A 599 -6.15 55.89 29.32
N SER A 600 -4.89 55.48 29.30
CA SER A 600 -3.92 55.93 30.30
C SER A 600 -2.64 56.44 29.64
N LYS A 601 -2.08 57.52 30.21
CA LYS A 601 -0.73 58.03 29.93
C LYS A 601 -0.42 58.38 28.45
N ASN A 602 -1.42 58.68 27.61
CA ASN A 602 -1.28 58.97 26.16
C ASN A 602 -0.78 57.80 25.27
N PHE A 603 -0.23 56.73 25.84
CA PHE A 603 0.37 55.60 25.10
C PHE A 603 -0.33 54.25 25.32
N TYR A 604 -1.36 54.18 26.18
CA TYR A 604 -2.05 52.94 26.52
C TYR A 604 -3.57 53.08 26.38
N VAL A 605 -4.19 52.16 25.62
CA VAL A 605 -5.64 52.12 25.36
C VAL A 605 -6.15 50.71 25.63
N SER A 606 -7.24 50.59 26.39
CA SER A 606 -7.95 49.32 26.58
C SER A 606 -9.29 49.36 25.85
N LEU A 607 -9.56 48.34 25.05
CA LEU A 607 -10.78 48.15 24.28
C LEU A 607 -11.67 47.11 24.96
N ASP A 608 -12.95 47.42 25.17
CA ASP A 608 -13.93 46.47 25.68
C ASP A 608 -14.51 45.63 24.55
N THR A 609 -14.17 44.33 24.55
CA THR A 609 -14.60 43.40 23.51
C THR A 609 -15.79 42.55 23.90
N ARG A 610 -16.46 42.81 25.04
CA ARG A 610 -17.63 42.05 25.49
C ARG A 610 -18.76 42.03 24.45
N GLY A 611 -18.98 43.13 23.74
CA GLY A 611 -19.97 43.23 22.65
C GLY A 611 -19.62 42.43 21.39
N ILE A 612 -18.37 41.96 21.27
CA ILE A 612 -17.88 41.11 20.18
C ILE A 612 -17.16 39.86 20.71
N LYS A 613 -17.55 39.33 21.88
CA LYS A 613 -16.83 38.22 22.53
C LYS A 613 -16.65 37.02 21.59
N ASP A 614 -17.69 36.69 20.83
CA ASP A 614 -17.67 35.58 19.88
C ASP A 614 -16.71 35.81 18.71
N TYR A 615 -16.43 37.07 18.33
CA TYR A 615 -15.48 37.43 17.27
C TYR A 615 -14.08 36.86 17.51
N PHE A 616 -13.64 36.79 18.77
CA PHE A 616 -12.35 36.23 19.18
C PHE A 616 -12.34 34.69 19.26
N SER A 617 -13.49 34.02 19.06
CA SER A 617 -13.55 32.57 18.84
C SER A 617 -13.14 32.17 17.41
N TYR A 618 -13.25 33.10 16.45
CA TYR A 618 -12.88 32.90 15.05
C TYR A 618 -11.37 33.10 14.87
N ALA A 619 -10.66 32.01 14.54
CA ALA A 619 -9.26 32.08 14.14
C ALA A 619 -9.05 33.01 12.92
N GLY A 620 -7.83 33.52 12.78
CA GLY A 620 -7.44 34.42 11.68
C GLY A 620 -6.62 35.63 12.12
N LEU A 621 -6.07 36.33 11.12
CA LEU A 621 -5.47 37.65 11.30
C LEU A 621 -6.58 38.70 11.40
N LYS A 622 -6.60 39.50 12.48
CA LYS A 622 -7.55 40.60 12.70
C LYS A 622 -6.81 41.93 12.68
N LYS A 623 -7.29 42.92 11.94
CA LYS A 623 -6.64 44.23 11.79
C LYS A 623 -7.22 45.21 12.79
N VAL A 624 -6.40 45.62 13.76
CA VAL A 624 -6.72 46.72 14.67
C VAL A 624 -6.26 48.03 14.06
N GLN A 625 -7.13 49.03 14.07
CA GLN A 625 -6.79 50.39 13.68
C GLN A 625 -7.35 51.38 14.69
N LEU A 626 -6.55 52.37 15.07
CA LEU A 626 -6.99 53.52 15.85
C LEU A 626 -7.23 54.71 14.91
N LYS A 627 -8.37 55.37 15.05
CA LYS A 627 -8.69 56.64 14.40
C LYS A 627 -8.78 57.72 15.48
N ARG A 628 -7.89 58.71 15.44
CA ARG A 628 -7.91 59.90 16.30
C ARG A 628 -8.25 61.12 15.45
N ASN A 629 -9.44 61.70 15.65
CA ASN A 629 -10.06 62.62 14.67
C ASN A 629 -9.91 62.02 13.26
N GLU A 630 -9.46 62.75 12.24
CA GLU A 630 -9.28 62.20 10.88
C GLU A 630 -7.93 61.49 10.63
N LEU A 631 -7.11 61.27 11.67
CA LEU A 631 -5.82 60.56 11.54
C LEU A 631 -5.97 59.08 11.93
N PHE A 632 -5.63 58.20 11.00
CA PHE A 632 -5.66 56.75 11.18
C PHE A 632 -4.27 56.19 11.48
N SER A 633 -4.20 55.19 12.36
CA SER A 633 -3.00 54.40 12.55
C SER A 633 -2.73 53.52 11.34
N LYS A 634 -1.47 53.09 11.19
CA LYS A 634 -1.18 51.90 10.38
C LYS A 634 -1.95 50.73 11.02
N PRO A 635 -2.69 49.90 10.25
CA PRO A 635 -3.32 48.70 10.79
C PRO A 635 -2.28 47.74 11.35
N MET A 636 -2.53 47.20 12.54
CA MET A 636 -1.70 46.20 13.20
C MET A 636 -2.46 44.89 13.34
N GLU A 637 -1.80 43.76 13.06
CA GLU A 637 -2.46 42.46 12.97
C GLU A 637 -2.35 41.67 14.28
N ILE A 638 -3.51 41.35 14.87
CA ILE A 638 -3.67 40.33 15.91
C ILE A 638 -3.77 38.96 15.24
N LYS A 639 -2.99 37.98 15.71
CA LYS A 639 -3.06 36.58 15.24
C LYS A 639 -3.87 35.71 16.21
N ILE A 640 -5.15 35.49 15.93
CA ILE A 640 -5.99 34.53 16.67
C ILE A 640 -5.69 33.13 16.15
N ARG A 641 -4.87 32.38 16.90
CA ARG A 641 -4.32 31.09 16.45
C ARG A 641 -5.34 29.95 16.62
N PRO A 642 -5.51 29.08 15.60
CA PRO A 642 -6.35 27.90 15.73
C PRO A 642 -5.76 26.88 16.73
N VAL A 643 -6.62 26.27 17.55
CA VAL A 643 -6.19 25.29 18.57
C VAL A 643 -6.65 23.88 18.20
N PRO A 644 -5.80 23.06 17.53
CA PRO A 644 -6.11 21.66 17.26
C PRO A 644 -6.13 20.85 18.57
N MET A 645 -7.12 19.97 18.69
CA MET A 645 -7.39 19.12 19.86
C MET A 645 -7.19 17.63 19.57
N ASN A 646 -7.66 17.14 18.43
CA ASN A 646 -7.60 15.72 18.05
C ASN A 646 -7.63 15.57 16.51
N ILE A 647 -7.27 14.39 16.00
CA ILE A 647 -7.24 14.07 14.56
C ILE A 647 -7.51 12.57 14.32
N THR A 648 -8.31 12.22 13.31
CA THR A 648 -8.44 10.81 12.88
C THR A 648 -7.27 10.36 12.03
N THR A 649 -6.98 9.07 12.00
CA THR A 649 -5.84 8.50 11.25
C THR A 649 -6.29 7.70 10.04
N VAL A 650 -5.42 7.60 9.03
CA VAL A 650 -5.69 6.90 7.76
C VAL A 650 -4.54 5.94 7.41
N SER A 651 -4.71 5.14 6.36
CA SER A 651 -3.69 4.20 5.86
C SER A 651 -2.65 4.95 5.03
N SER A 652 -1.36 4.63 5.17
CA SER A 652 -0.28 5.27 4.40
C SER A 652 -0.28 4.88 2.92
N ASP A 653 -0.74 3.68 2.57
CA ASP A 653 -0.72 3.13 1.21
C ASP A 653 -1.90 3.58 0.33
N ILE A 654 -3.05 3.87 0.94
CA ILE A 654 -4.28 4.32 0.27
C ILE A 654 -4.52 5.82 0.46
N GLY A 655 -4.07 6.40 1.59
CA GLY A 655 -4.56 7.69 2.07
C GLY A 655 -5.98 7.57 2.65
N GLY A 656 -6.72 8.68 2.69
CA GLY A 656 -8.11 8.68 3.15
C GLY A 656 -8.64 10.06 3.54
N LEU A 657 -9.84 10.07 4.13
CA LEU A 657 -10.41 11.27 4.73
C LEU A 657 -9.95 11.40 6.19
N VAL A 658 -9.27 12.49 6.50
CA VAL A 658 -8.81 12.85 7.84
C VAL A 658 -9.75 13.90 8.41
N THR A 659 -10.19 13.74 9.67
CA THR A 659 -10.99 14.73 10.40
C THR A 659 -10.13 15.36 11.49
N VAL A 660 -9.99 16.68 11.48
CA VAL A 660 -9.29 17.45 12.52
C VAL A 660 -10.31 18.19 13.38
N TYR A 661 -10.12 18.14 14.69
CA TYR A 661 -10.99 18.72 15.72
C TYR A 661 -10.23 19.86 16.40
N GLY A 662 -10.88 20.98 16.71
CA GLY A 662 -10.22 22.09 17.43
C GLY A 662 -11.20 23.13 17.97
N SER A 663 -10.89 23.74 19.11
CA SER A 663 -11.84 24.57 19.87
C SER A 663 -12.16 25.93 19.26
N THR A 664 -11.46 26.31 18.18
CA THR A 664 -11.58 27.59 17.46
C THR A 664 -11.68 27.35 15.95
N PHE A 665 -12.25 26.22 15.54
CA PHE A 665 -12.35 25.80 14.14
C PHE A 665 -13.68 26.30 13.55
N THR A 666 -13.69 27.56 13.15
CA THR A 666 -14.87 28.22 12.59
C THR A 666 -14.90 28.08 11.07
N HIS A 667 -16.00 27.56 10.53
CA HIS A 667 -16.19 27.33 9.08
C HIS A 667 -16.35 28.63 8.29
N PHE A 668 -17.02 29.60 8.91
CA PHE A 668 -17.20 30.95 8.40
C PHE A 668 -16.35 31.91 9.22
N ARG A 669 -15.97 33.03 8.61
CA ARG A 669 -15.51 34.23 9.30
C ARG A 669 -16.69 34.86 10.04
N TRP A 670 -16.38 35.83 10.91
CA TRP A 670 -17.35 36.63 11.66
C TRP A 670 -18.42 37.32 10.78
N ASN A 671 -18.11 37.58 9.50
CA ASN A 671 -18.99 38.21 8.53
C ASN A 671 -19.76 37.22 7.63
N ASN A 672 -19.87 35.95 8.04
CA ASN A 672 -20.49 34.84 7.29
C ASN A 672 -19.85 34.50 5.93
N THR A 673 -18.68 35.06 5.56
CA THR A 673 -17.90 34.55 4.42
C THR A 673 -17.16 33.27 4.82
N LEU A 674 -16.88 32.36 3.88
CA LEU A 674 -16.09 31.15 4.16
C LEU A 674 -14.65 31.52 4.56
N ALA A 675 -14.15 30.93 5.64
CA ALA A 675 -12.75 31.09 6.07
C ALA A 675 -11.81 30.34 5.11
N ASP A 676 -10.62 30.90 4.86
CA ASP A 676 -9.57 30.18 4.11
C ASP A 676 -8.82 29.25 5.07
N VAL A 677 -8.74 27.97 4.73
CA VAL A 677 -8.23 26.92 5.61
C VAL A 677 -7.21 26.07 4.87
N SER A 678 -6.04 25.88 5.46
CA SER A 678 -5.08 24.86 5.01
C SER A 678 -4.60 24.01 6.19
N ILE A 679 -4.48 22.71 5.94
CA ILE A 679 -4.13 21.70 6.93
C ILE A 679 -2.90 20.96 6.42
N TRP A 680 -1.81 21.04 7.19
CA TRP A 680 -0.54 20.38 6.91
C TRP A 680 -0.30 19.28 7.94
N ILE A 681 0.17 18.12 7.49
CA ILE A 681 0.47 16.95 8.32
C ILE A 681 1.93 16.56 8.03
N GLY A 682 2.85 17.04 8.87
CA GLY A 682 4.25 17.19 8.47
C GLY A 682 4.35 18.07 7.22
N ASP A 683 5.16 17.64 6.25
CA ASP A 683 5.32 18.34 4.96
C ASP A 683 4.18 18.08 3.96
N ILE A 684 3.13 17.36 4.36
CA ILE A 684 2.05 16.92 3.45
C ILE A 684 0.85 17.86 3.59
N LEU A 685 0.56 18.61 2.53
CA LEU A 685 -0.69 19.37 2.41
C LEU A 685 -1.88 18.41 2.27
N CYS A 686 -2.83 18.49 3.20
CA CYS A 686 -4.09 17.78 3.12
C CYS A 686 -5.02 18.49 2.13
N LYS A 687 -5.49 17.79 1.10
CA LYS A 687 -6.26 18.40 0.02
C LYS A 687 -7.70 18.65 0.43
N ASP A 688 -8.30 19.66 -0.19
CA ASP A 688 -9.73 19.98 -0.10
C ASP A 688 -10.27 19.99 1.35
N PRO A 689 -9.73 20.84 2.25
CA PRO A 689 -10.27 20.99 3.60
C PRO A 689 -11.70 21.54 3.53
N GLN A 690 -12.66 20.73 3.98
CA GLN A 690 -14.08 21.04 3.98
C GLN A 690 -14.64 21.11 5.41
N PRO A 691 -15.57 22.05 5.68
CA PRO A 691 -16.28 22.11 6.96
C PRO A 691 -17.26 20.95 7.09
N LEU A 692 -17.28 20.26 8.24
CA LEU A 692 -18.28 19.22 8.49
C LEU A 692 -19.57 19.86 9.01
N LEU A 693 -20.45 20.32 8.11
CA LEU A 693 -21.62 21.17 8.42
C LEU A 693 -22.53 20.67 9.57
N ALA A 694 -22.62 19.35 9.79
CA ALA A 694 -23.43 18.77 10.87
C ALA A 694 -22.81 18.95 12.28
N LEU A 695 -21.52 19.27 12.39
CA LEU A 695 -20.78 19.35 13.65
C LEU A 695 -19.79 20.54 13.60
N PRO A 696 -20.06 21.65 14.32
CA PRO A 696 -19.10 22.76 14.40
C PRO A 696 -17.78 22.28 15.01
N ASN A 697 -16.72 23.08 14.83
CA ASN A 697 -15.37 22.81 15.35
C ASN A 697 -14.64 21.60 14.71
N ARG A 698 -15.01 21.22 13.48
CA ARG A 698 -14.39 20.11 12.72
C ARG A 698 -14.17 20.44 11.26
N PHE A 699 -13.01 20.06 10.74
CA PHE A 699 -12.70 20.05 9.30
C PHE A 699 -12.36 18.64 8.85
N THR A 700 -12.80 18.25 7.66
CA THR A 700 -12.34 17.05 6.96
C THR A 700 -11.45 17.43 5.80
N CYS A 701 -10.42 16.64 5.50
CA CYS A 701 -9.55 16.86 4.36
C CYS A 701 -9.05 15.52 3.80
N LYS A 702 -8.70 15.48 2.52
CA LYS A 702 -8.25 14.26 1.84
C LYS A 702 -6.72 14.18 1.86
N LEU A 703 -6.20 13.23 2.63
CA LEU A 703 -4.78 12.92 2.66
C LEU A 703 -4.47 11.86 1.59
N GLY A 704 -3.48 12.13 0.74
CA GLY A 704 -3.06 11.19 -0.30
C GLY A 704 -2.23 10.02 0.25
N PRO A 705 -2.01 8.96 -0.55
CA PRO A 705 -1.05 7.91 -0.21
C PRO A 705 0.38 8.46 -0.14
N VAL A 706 1.19 7.87 0.73
CA VAL A 706 2.56 8.29 1.03
C VAL A 706 3.53 7.15 0.71
N ALA A 707 4.68 7.48 0.14
CA ALA A 707 5.73 6.49 -0.13
C ALA A 707 6.18 5.79 1.16
N ARG A 708 6.31 4.45 1.13
CA ARG A 708 6.55 3.57 2.31
C ARG A 708 7.77 3.95 3.16
N ASN A 709 8.68 4.72 2.58
CA ASN A 709 9.97 5.15 3.11
C ASN A 709 9.98 6.58 3.72
N LYS A 710 8.85 7.31 3.74
CA LYS A 710 8.72 8.53 4.57
C LYS A 710 8.36 8.17 6.02
N GLN A 711 8.67 9.06 6.95
CA GLN A 711 8.23 8.95 8.34
C GLN A 711 6.70 8.89 8.40
N THR A 712 6.17 7.86 9.06
CA THR A 712 4.73 7.56 9.12
C THR A 712 4.11 7.80 10.51
N ALA A 713 4.91 8.21 11.50
CA ALA A 713 4.49 8.42 12.88
C ALA A 713 4.92 9.80 13.41
N ASP A 714 4.15 10.33 14.34
CA ASP A 714 4.41 11.56 15.11
C ASP A 714 4.62 12.81 14.24
N LEU A 715 3.88 12.89 13.12
CA LEU A 715 3.87 14.03 12.22
C LEU A 715 3.10 15.20 12.87
N VAL A 716 3.72 16.38 12.91
CA VAL A 716 3.08 17.57 13.47
C VAL A 716 1.97 18.07 12.55
N VAL A 717 0.77 18.21 13.09
CA VAL A 717 -0.39 18.81 12.43
C VAL A 717 -0.33 20.32 12.60
N LYS A 718 -0.25 21.04 11.49
CA LYS A 718 -0.23 22.51 11.40
C LYS A 718 -1.50 22.96 10.68
N VAL A 719 -2.35 23.69 11.40
CA VAL A 719 -3.61 24.24 10.85
C VAL A 719 -3.43 25.75 10.68
N ILE A 720 -3.78 26.26 9.51
CA ILE A 720 -3.78 27.68 9.19
C ILE A 720 -5.20 28.06 8.81
N ILE A 721 -5.77 29.05 9.51
CA ILE A 721 -7.09 29.64 9.19
C ILE A 721 -6.88 31.13 8.98
N ASP A 722 -7.24 31.67 7.81
CA ASP A 722 -7.07 33.08 7.43
C ASP A 722 -5.68 33.64 7.79
N GLY A 723 -4.61 32.93 7.39
CA GLY A 723 -3.21 33.26 7.68
C GLY A 723 -2.75 32.99 9.13
N ALA A 724 -3.66 32.69 10.06
CA ALA A 724 -3.32 32.36 11.44
C ALA A 724 -2.97 30.88 11.62
N GLU A 725 -1.68 30.61 11.81
CA GLU A 725 -1.13 29.29 12.16
C GLU A 725 -1.36 28.89 13.63
N SER A 726 -1.65 27.61 13.86
CA SER A 726 -1.83 26.96 15.16
C SER A 726 -0.60 27.00 16.06
N ASN A 727 -0.78 27.17 17.37
CA ASN A 727 0.31 27.18 18.36
C ASN A 727 0.65 25.81 18.97
N LYS A 728 -0.28 24.86 18.95
CA LYS A 728 -0.12 23.55 19.59
C LYS A 728 0.17 22.49 18.53
N SER A 729 1.30 21.80 18.66
CA SER A 729 1.62 20.61 17.88
C SER A 729 0.72 19.45 18.30
N LEU A 730 -0.34 19.21 17.53
CA LEU A 730 -1.05 17.94 17.57
C LEU A 730 -0.24 16.92 16.75
N LEU A 731 -0.08 15.69 17.25
CA LEU A 731 0.64 14.64 16.54
C LEU A 731 -0.33 13.75 15.74
N PHE A 732 0.09 13.33 14.57
CA PHE A 732 -0.61 12.43 13.67
C PHE A 732 0.30 11.26 13.28
N SER A 733 -0.27 10.06 13.27
CA SER A 733 0.41 8.86 12.79
C SER A 733 -0.48 8.13 11.78
N PHE A 734 0.10 7.75 10.64
CA PHE A 734 -0.50 6.80 9.72
C PHE A 734 -0.55 5.40 10.38
N ASP A 735 -1.30 4.49 9.76
CA ASP A 735 -1.21 3.05 10.03
C ASP A 735 -1.48 2.65 11.50
N ILE A 736 -2.24 3.42 12.29
CA ILE A 736 -2.61 3.01 13.66
C ILE A 736 -3.39 1.68 13.59
N PRO A 737 -2.85 0.57 14.15
CA PRO A 737 -3.49 -0.73 14.05
C PRO A 737 -4.77 -0.77 14.89
N ALA A 738 -5.84 -1.30 14.32
CA ALA A 738 -7.11 -1.50 15.00
C ALA A 738 -7.44 -3.00 15.05
N LEU A 739 -7.65 -3.57 16.24
CA LEU A 739 -8.05 -4.97 16.43
C LEU A 739 -9.56 -5.03 16.71
N TYR A 740 -10.28 -5.91 16.02
CA TYR A 740 -11.74 -6.05 16.17
C TYR A 740 -12.13 -7.33 16.91
N TYR A 741 -11.61 -8.48 16.50
CA TYR A 741 -11.88 -9.75 17.15
C TYR A 741 -10.74 -10.75 16.92
N SER A 742 -10.76 -11.82 17.70
CA SER A 742 -9.82 -12.93 17.61
C SER A 742 -10.53 -14.26 17.39
N LYS A 743 -9.81 -15.22 16.81
CA LYS A 743 -10.26 -16.60 16.65
C LYS A 743 -9.07 -17.54 16.81
N GLN A 744 -9.24 -18.61 17.57
CA GLN A 744 -8.27 -19.70 17.62
C GLN A 744 -8.54 -20.71 16.50
N ASN A 745 -7.46 -21.20 15.89
CA ASN A 745 -7.45 -22.25 14.89
C ASN A 745 -6.28 -23.20 15.20
N VAL A 746 -6.53 -24.23 16.00
CA VAL A 746 -5.51 -25.12 16.59
C VAL A 746 -4.46 -24.30 17.36
N ASP A 747 -3.20 -24.32 16.93
CA ASP A 747 -2.06 -23.62 17.54
C ASP A 747 -1.86 -22.18 17.06
N ILE A 748 -2.72 -21.74 16.13
CA ILE A 748 -2.66 -20.43 15.50
C ILE A 748 -3.79 -19.54 16.04
N ILE A 749 -3.45 -18.34 16.46
CA ILE A 749 -4.41 -17.27 16.74
C ILE A 749 -4.50 -16.38 15.51
N GLU A 750 -5.73 -16.20 15.05
CA GLU A 750 -6.12 -15.32 13.96
C GLU A 750 -6.72 -14.05 14.56
N LEU A 751 -6.07 -12.90 14.36
CA LEU A 751 -6.60 -11.58 14.72
C LEU A 751 -7.15 -10.91 13.47
N THR A 752 -8.39 -10.44 13.54
CA THR A 752 -9.00 -9.64 12.48
C THR A 752 -9.04 -8.18 12.89
N GLY A 753 -8.64 -7.30 11.97
CA GLY A 753 -8.55 -5.87 12.23
C GLY A 753 -8.17 -5.08 10.98
N GLU A 754 -7.68 -3.86 11.14
CA GLU A 754 -7.18 -3.00 10.07
C GLU A 754 -5.79 -2.48 10.41
N ARG A 755 -4.97 -2.24 9.37
CA ARG A 755 -3.63 -1.62 9.50
C ARG A 755 -2.69 -2.39 10.46
N LEU A 756 -2.80 -3.72 10.48
CA LEU A 756 -2.02 -4.65 11.33
C LEU A 756 -0.56 -4.80 10.85
N GLY A 757 -0.28 -4.40 9.61
CA GLY A 757 1.03 -4.37 8.99
C GLY A 757 0.97 -4.78 7.51
N PHE A 758 2.13 -5.14 6.96
CA PHE A 758 2.25 -5.65 5.58
C PHE A 758 2.88 -7.05 5.57
N SER A 759 2.56 -7.86 4.56
CA SER A 759 3.12 -9.22 4.36
C SER A 759 4.64 -9.25 4.27
N ASP A 760 5.23 -8.16 3.80
CA ASP A 760 6.67 -8.05 3.52
C ASP A 760 7.46 -7.57 4.76
N ASP A 761 6.75 -7.04 5.76
CA ASP A 761 7.30 -6.30 6.92
C ASP A 761 6.92 -6.98 8.26
N LEU A 762 6.73 -8.30 8.29
CA LEU A 762 6.28 -9.05 9.48
C LEU A 762 7.18 -8.85 10.70
N ASN A 763 8.47 -8.53 10.51
CA ASN A 763 9.43 -8.22 11.58
C ASN A 763 9.21 -6.85 12.25
N LYS A 764 8.44 -5.95 11.63
CA LYS A 764 8.05 -4.63 12.19
C LYS A 764 6.71 -4.69 12.95
N THR A 765 6.05 -5.85 12.95
CA THR A 765 4.84 -6.13 13.72
C THR A 765 5.17 -7.06 14.89
N THR A 766 4.73 -6.71 16.10
CA THR A 766 4.90 -7.53 17.30
C THR A 766 3.57 -7.65 18.04
N VAL A 767 3.14 -8.87 18.35
CA VAL A 767 1.96 -9.14 19.18
C VAL A 767 2.40 -9.29 20.64
N TYR A 768 1.77 -8.54 21.53
CA TYR A 768 1.98 -8.63 22.98
C TYR A 768 0.92 -9.55 23.59
N PHE A 769 1.32 -10.78 23.90
CA PHE A 769 0.47 -11.83 24.45
C PHE A 769 0.85 -12.07 25.93
N ARG A 770 0.27 -11.26 26.83
CA ARG A 770 0.77 -11.07 28.21
C ARG A 770 2.25 -10.68 28.19
N ASP A 771 3.08 -11.43 28.91
CA ASP A 771 4.53 -11.22 29.08
C ASP A 771 5.35 -11.70 27.87
N PHE A 772 4.70 -12.30 26.86
CA PHE A 772 5.36 -12.81 25.65
C PHE A 772 5.18 -11.88 24.46
N THR A 773 6.28 -11.58 23.77
CA THR A 773 6.26 -10.93 22.45
C THR A 773 6.33 -11.99 21.36
N LEU A 774 5.36 -11.98 20.44
CA LEU A 774 5.23 -12.96 19.36
C LEU A 774 5.29 -12.27 17.99
N THR A 775 6.04 -12.86 17.06
CA THR A 775 6.11 -12.40 15.67
C THR A 775 4.99 -13.04 14.84
N PRO A 776 4.26 -12.28 14.00
CA PRO A 776 3.27 -12.85 13.10
C PRO A 776 3.86 -13.86 12.11
N LEU A 777 3.10 -14.91 11.80
CA LEU A 777 3.35 -15.86 10.72
C LEU A 777 2.98 -15.28 9.35
N SER A 778 1.89 -14.51 9.29
CA SER A 778 1.37 -13.93 8.06
C SER A 778 0.38 -12.80 8.35
N ILE A 779 0.33 -11.80 7.47
CA ILE A 779 -0.73 -10.79 7.41
C ILE A 779 -1.31 -10.84 6.00
N THR A 780 -2.63 -11.02 5.88
CA THR A 780 -3.34 -11.14 4.59
C THR A 780 -4.58 -10.27 4.56
N MET A 781 -4.79 -9.51 3.49
CA MET A 781 -6.04 -8.78 3.25
C MET A 781 -7.21 -9.77 3.09
N ILE A 782 -8.29 -9.55 3.84
CA ILE A 782 -9.54 -10.33 3.73
C ILE A 782 -10.40 -9.77 2.61
N ASN A 783 -10.44 -8.44 2.46
CA ASN A 783 -11.29 -7.75 1.51
C ASN A 783 -10.63 -6.46 0.99
N ASN A 784 -11.31 -5.76 0.09
CA ASN A 784 -10.86 -4.47 -0.46
C ASN A 784 -11.13 -3.27 0.47
N THR A 785 -11.68 -3.47 1.68
CA THR A 785 -12.07 -2.37 2.60
C THR A 785 -10.99 -2.03 3.62
N GLY A 786 -9.80 -2.65 3.54
CA GLY A 786 -8.73 -2.47 4.53
C GLY A 786 -8.64 -3.59 5.58
N LEU A 787 -9.61 -4.52 5.62
CA LEU A 787 -9.67 -5.56 6.64
C LEU A 787 -8.57 -6.60 6.42
N GLN A 788 -7.81 -6.88 7.46
CA GLN A 788 -6.65 -7.77 7.49
C GLN A 788 -6.85 -8.91 8.49
N LEU A 789 -6.35 -10.08 8.13
CA LEU A 789 -6.18 -11.26 8.98
C LEU A 789 -4.70 -11.42 9.31
N LEU A 790 -4.35 -11.27 10.57
CA LEU A 790 -3.03 -11.56 11.09
C LEU A 790 -3.04 -12.92 11.79
N LYS A 791 -2.06 -13.77 11.49
CA LYS A 791 -1.91 -15.08 12.13
C LYS A 791 -0.62 -15.13 12.92
N PHE A 792 -0.65 -15.65 14.15
CA PHE A 792 0.54 -15.94 14.95
C PHE A 792 0.39 -17.27 15.69
N ARG A 793 1.51 -17.95 15.97
CA ARG A 793 1.52 -19.22 16.71
C ARG A 793 1.71 -18.96 18.20
N ILE A 794 0.98 -19.69 19.03
CA ILE A 794 1.20 -19.76 20.48
C ILE A 794 1.84 -21.10 20.85
N SER A 795 2.52 -21.16 21.99
CA SER A 795 3.08 -22.43 22.49
C SER A 795 1.94 -23.40 22.85
N ASN A 796 2.03 -24.66 22.43
CA ASN A 796 1.04 -25.71 22.74
C ASN A 796 0.85 -25.93 24.25
N ALA A 797 1.81 -25.50 25.08
CA ALA A 797 1.76 -25.55 26.54
C ALA A 797 1.05 -24.33 27.19
N THR A 798 0.56 -23.37 26.40
CA THR A 798 -0.23 -22.23 26.88
C THR A 798 -1.48 -22.74 27.63
N ALA A 799 -1.78 -22.14 28.78
CA ALA A 799 -2.92 -22.55 29.59
C ALA A 799 -4.26 -22.15 28.96
N VAL A 800 -5.29 -22.94 29.20
CA VAL A 800 -6.66 -22.64 28.77
C VAL A 800 -7.26 -21.50 29.58
N GLY A 801 -8.05 -20.65 28.90
CA GLY A 801 -8.80 -19.54 29.49
C GLY A 801 -8.89 -18.31 28.58
N ILE A 802 -9.43 -17.22 29.14
CA ILE A 802 -9.55 -15.92 28.47
C ILE A 802 -8.30 -15.08 28.77
N TYR A 803 -7.65 -14.60 27.71
CA TYR A 803 -6.47 -13.74 27.74
C TYR A 803 -6.90 -12.33 27.38
N LYS A 804 -7.03 -11.47 28.39
CA LYS A 804 -7.48 -10.09 28.21
C LYS A 804 -6.35 -9.17 27.75
N GLY A 805 -6.71 -8.13 26.99
CA GLY A 805 -5.81 -7.00 26.75
C GLY A 805 -4.68 -7.23 25.75
N ILE A 806 -4.84 -8.16 24.80
CA ILE A 806 -3.80 -8.44 23.79
C ILE A 806 -3.72 -7.27 22.81
N THR A 807 -2.52 -6.74 22.64
CA THR A 807 -2.24 -5.60 21.76
C THR A 807 -1.23 -5.97 20.69
N LEU A 808 -1.23 -5.21 19.61
CA LEU A 808 -0.31 -5.32 18.51
C LEU A 808 0.47 -4.01 18.37
N LYS A 809 1.77 -4.10 18.13
CA LYS A 809 2.63 -2.96 17.82
C LYS A 809 3.10 -3.05 16.38
N PHE A 810 2.82 -2.03 15.58
CA PHE A 810 3.33 -1.89 14.21
C PHE A 810 4.08 -0.57 14.09
N LYS A 811 5.34 -0.59 13.61
CA LYS A 811 6.20 0.61 13.49
C LYS A 811 6.15 1.53 14.73
N HIS A 812 6.31 0.94 15.91
CA HIS A 812 6.24 1.59 17.24
C HIS A 812 4.85 1.95 17.77
N ILE A 813 3.79 1.98 16.94
CA ILE A 813 2.43 2.33 17.35
C ILE A 813 1.69 1.10 17.91
N LEU A 814 1.07 1.23 19.08
CA LEU A 814 0.24 0.18 19.71
C LEU A 814 -1.22 0.26 19.25
N SER A 815 -1.87 -0.90 19.14
CA SER A 815 -3.29 -1.05 18.84
C SER A 815 -4.18 -0.87 20.07
N ASN A 816 -5.49 -0.76 19.86
CA ASN A 816 -6.44 -1.08 20.92
C ASN A 816 -6.29 -2.55 21.37
N PRO A 817 -6.61 -2.87 22.64
CA PRO A 817 -6.64 -4.25 23.11
C PRO A 817 -7.80 -5.06 22.50
N VAL A 818 -7.59 -6.37 22.38
CA VAL A 818 -8.63 -7.38 22.12
C VAL A 818 -8.43 -8.56 23.07
N ASP A 819 -9.52 -9.24 23.43
CA ASP A 819 -9.45 -10.47 24.23
C ASP A 819 -9.29 -11.69 23.30
N VAL A 820 -8.52 -12.70 23.73
CA VAL A 820 -8.36 -14.00 23.05
C VAL A 820 -8.81 -15.12 23.97
N ILE A 821 -9.69 -15.99 23.46
CA ILE A 821 -10.12 -17.20 24.16
C ILE A 821 -9.24 -18.35 23.68
N ILE A 822 -8.48 -18.95 24.61
CA ILE A 822 -7.70 -20.18 24.36
C ILE A 822 -8.52 -21.36 24.86
N SER A 823 -9.18 -22.02 23.92
CA SER A 823 -9.82 -23.32 24.09
C SER A 823 -8.79 -24.45 23.93
N PRO A 824 -8.96 -25.56 24.65
CA PRO A 824 -8.24 -26.78 24.35
C PRO A 824 -8.59 -27.30 22.94
N VAL A 825 -7.73 -28.13 22.35
CA VAL A 825 -8.03 -28.82 21.09
C VAL A 825 -7.56 -30.26 21.20
N ILE A 826 -8.52 -31.18 21.17
CA ILE A 826 -8.26 -32.63 21.12
C ILE A 826 -7.87 -32.98 19.68
N THR A 827 -6.80 -33.75 19.51
CA THR A 827 -6.31 -34.22 18.20
C THR A 827 -6.51 -35.71 17.99
N ASP A 828 -6.50 -36.51 19.07
CA ASP A 828 -6.67 -37.96 19.02
C ASP A 828 -7.14 -38.51 20.38
N ILE A 829 -7.84 -39.65 20.35
CA ILE A 829 -8.31 -40.38 21.53
C ILE A 829 -8.11 -41.87 21.26
N THR A 830 -7.24 -42.52 22.03
CA THR A 830 -6.96 -43.96 21.86
C THR A 830 -8.21 -44.82 22.09
N SER A 831 -8.48 -45.77 21.19
CA SER A 831 -9.59 -46.73 21.33
C SER A 831 -9.37 -47.75 22.47
N PRO A 832 -10.27 -47.81 23.47
CA PRO A 832 -10.24 -48.84 24.51
C PRO A 832 -10.95 -50.12 24.05
N PRO A 833 -10.67 -51.27 24.69
CA PRO A 833 -11.43 -52.50 24.49
C PRO A 833 -12.92 -52.36 24.86
N THR A 834 -13.81 -53.23 24.37
CA THR A 834 -15.25 -53.17 24.72
C THR A 834 -15.54 -53.43 26.20
N THR A 835 -14.63 -54.06 26.92
CA THR A 835 -14.65 -54.21 28.39
C THR A 835 -14.32 -52.91 29.15
N GLY A 836 -13.94 -51.85 28.44
CA GLY A 836 -13.47 -50.58 29.00
C GLY A 836 -11.95 -50.54 29.12
N GLY A 837 -11.43 -49.43 29.64
CA GLY A 837 -9.98 -49.30 29.82
C GLY A 837 -9.49 -47.85 29.94
N ARG A 838 -8.16 -47.70 30.06
CA ARG A 838 -7.48 -46.40 30.09
C ARG A 838 -7.39 -45.85 28.67
N ILE A 839 -8.11 -44.79 28.38
CA ILE A 839 -7.92 -43.99 27.17
C ILE A 839 -6.89 -42.89 27.42
N THR A 840 -6.17 -42.49 26.38
CA THR A 840 -5.32 -41.31 26.36
C THR A 840 -5.89 -40.32 25.34
N ILE A 841 -6.36 -39.19 25.84
CA ILE A 841 -6.83 -38.04 25.07
C ILE A 841 -5.60 -37.17 24.81
N SER A 842 -5.19 -37.06 23.55
CA SER A 842 -4.04 -36.27 23.12
C SER A 842 -4.51 -34.98 22.44
N GLY A 843 -3.77 -33.89 22.62
CA GLY A 843 -4.16 -32.58 22.09
C GLY A 843 -3.23 -31.44 22.49
N VAL A 844 -3.63 -30.21 22.14
CA VAL A 844 -2.92 -28.99 22.48
C VAL A 844 -3.71 -28.15 23.48
N PHE A 845 -2.99 -27.36 24.29
CA PHE A 845 -3.52 -26.59 25.42
C PHE A 845 -4.17 -27.44 26.53
N LEU A 846 -3.86 -28.74 26.59
CA LEU A 846 -4.31 -29.60 27.70
C LEU A 846 -3.58 -29.31 29.03
N ASN A 847 -2.63 -28.37 29.03
CA ASN A 847 -1.85 -27.94 30.19
C ASN A 847 -2.63 -27.02 31.16
N THR A 848 -3.68 -27.57 31.77
CA THR A 848 -4.36 -26.99 32.94
C THR A 848 -4.08 -27.85 34.18
N LYS A 849 -4.02 -27.24 35.36
CA LYS A 849 -4.05 -27.98 36.65
C LYS A 849 -5.46 -28.44 37.01
N GLU A 850 -6.48 -27.81 36.43
CA GLU A 850 -7.90 -28.01 36.72
C GLU A 850 -8.61 -28.51 35.45
N ILE A 851 -8.85 -29.82 35.39
CA ILE A 851 -9.75 -30.45 34.43
C ILE A 851 -11.08 -30.61 35.15
N SER A 852 -12.10 -29.85 34.78
CA SER A 852 -13.34 -29.76 35.56
C SER A 852 -14.24 -30.99 35.39
N LYS A 853 -14.44 -31.48 34.16
CA LYS A 853 -15.19 -32.71 33.88
C LYS A 853 -14.95 -33.18 32.45
N ILE A 854 -14.80 -34.50 32.25
CA ILE A 854 -14.90 -35.16 30.94
C ILE A 854 -16.11 -36.08 30.96
N SER A 855 -17.15 -35.72 30.20
CA SER A 855 -18.42 -36.46 30.11
C SER A 855 -18.57 -37.10 28.74
N ILE A 856 -18.93 -38.38 28.70
CA ILE A 856 -19.17 -39.12 27.46
C ILE A 856 -20.67 -39.09 27.15
N ILE A 857 -21.05 -38.41 26.08
CA ILE A 857 -22.45 -38.40 25.62
C ILE A 857 -22.62 -39.66 24.78
N GLY A 858 -23.14 -40.71 25.42
CA GLY A 858 -23.49 -41.95 24.75
C GLY A 858 -24.57 -41.69 23.70
N ASP A 859 -24.31 -42.12 22.46
CA ASP A 859 -25.31 -42.09 21.39
C ASP A 859 -26.28 -43.28 21.55
N ASP A 860 -27.14 -43.17 22.56
CA ASP A 860 -28.34 -44.00 22.64
C ASP A 860 -29.34 -43.47 21.61
N GLY A 861 -29.17 -43.93 20.37
CA GLY A 861 -29.91 -43.52 19.17
C GLY A 861 -31.40 -43.85 19.16
N GLY A 862 -32.13 -43.39 20.18
CA GLY A 862 -33.58 -43.50 20.32
C GLY A 862 -34.17 -42.20 20.87
N ASN A 863 -35.29 -41.76 20.30
CA ASN A 863 -35.93 -40.44 20.55
C ASN A 863 -36.47 -40.19 21.98
N ASN A 864 -36.12 -40.99 22.99
CA ASN A 864 -36.64 -40.87 24.36
C ASN A 864 -35.79 -39.95 25.25
N LYS A 865 -35.92 -38.64 25.06
CA LYS A 865 -35.27 -37.59 25.87
C LYS A 865 -35.67 -37.53 27.37
N ASN A 866 -36.58 -38.37 27.83
CA ASN A 866 -37.29 -38.17 29.10
C ASN A 866 -36.92 -39.16 30.23
N ASN A 867 -35.87 -39.99 30.09
CA ASN A 867 -35.46 -40.91 31.15
C ASN A 867 -34.00 -40.64 31.57
N SER A 868 -33.80 -39.82 32.60
CA SER A 868 -32.52 -39.21 33.00
C SER A 868 -31.48 -40.15 33.63
N ASN A 869 -31.68 -41.47 33.53
CA ASN A 869 -30.91 -42.48 34.26
C ASN A 869 -30.13 -43.44 33.33
N THR A 870 -29.96 -43.11 32.05
CA THR A 870 -28.92 -43.77 31.23
C THR A 870 -27.56 -43.36 31.78
N ASN A 871 -26.85 -44.32 32.37
CA ASN A 871 -25.58 -44.09 33.06
C ASN A 871 -24.49 -43.65 32.06
N VAL A 872 -24.38 -42.34 31.86
CA VAL A 872 -23.19 -41.70 31.28
C VAL A 872 -21.97 -42.19 32.04
N THR A 873 -21.13 -42.99 31.38
CA THR A 873 -19.83 -43.41 31.88
C THR A 873 -18.86 -42.24 31.81
N ASP A 874 -19.04 -41.27 32.72
CA ASP A 874 -18.08 -40.20 32.99
C ASP A 874 -16.68 -40.80 33.21
N CYS A 875 -15.66 -40.16 32.64
CA CYS A 875 -14.32 -40.73 32.66
C CYS A 875 -13.73 -40.68 34.08
N ARG A 876 -13.37 -41.84 34.64
CA ARG A 876 -12.86 -41.98 36.01
C ARG A 876 -11.34 -41.83 36.03
N SER A 877 -10.78 -41.50 37.19
CA SER A 877 -9.32 -41.43 37.42
C SER A 877 -8.58 -40.58 36.37
N MET A 878 -9.01 -39.34 36.18
CA MET A 878 -8.34 -38.39 35.28
C MET A 878 -6.93 -38.08 35.77
N GLU A 879 -5.93 -38.43 34.96
CA GLU A 879 -4.51 -38.25 35.21
C GLU A 879 -3.87 -37.50 34.04
N ARG A 880 -3.14 -36.42 34.32
CA ARG A 880 -2.39 -35.69 33.28
C ARG A 880 -1.04 -36.39 33.06
N VAL A 881 -0.88 -37.05 31.92
CA VAL A 881 0.33 -37.80 31.57
C VAL A 881 1.42 -36.86 31.04
N THR A 882 1.05 -35.89 30.21
CA THR A 882 1.95 -34.84 29.70
C THR A 882 1.21 -33.50 29.57
N PRO A 883 1.88 -32.37 29.27
CA PRO A 883 1.21 -31.12 28.90
C PRO A 883 0.28 -31.23 27.67
N TYR A 884 0.38 -32.32 26.91
CA TYR A 884 -0.33 -32.58 25.66
C TYR A 884 -1.21 -33.84 25.72
N SER A 885 -1.32 -34.50 26.88
CA SER A 885 -2.13 -35.71 27.02
C SER A 885 -2.70 -35.91 28.42
N ILE A 886 -3.99 -36.26 28.44
CA ILE A 886 -4.78 -36.61 29.62
C ILE A 886 -5.17 -38.07 29.46
N ALA A 887 -4.88 -38.91 30.44
CA ALA A 887 -5.41 -40.25 30.52
C ALA A 887 -6.59 -40.30 31.48
N CYS A 888 -7.58 -41.15 31.19
CA CYS A 888 -8.67 -41.46 32.11
C CYS A 888 -9.24 -42.84 31.77
N VAL A 889 -10.01 -43.43 32.69
CA VAL A 889 -10.58 -44.78 32.55
C VAL A 889 -12.05 -44.66 32.17
N VAL A 890 -12.41 -45.24 31.01
CA VAL A 890 -13.81 -45.41 30.60
C VAL A 890 -14.31 -46.80 30.98
N GLY A 891 -15.61 -46.90 31.25
CA GLY A 891 -16.27 -48.18 31.49
C GLY A 891 -16.44 -49.02 30.22
N ALA A 892 -17.04 -50.20 30.37
CA ALA A 892 -17.40 -51.06 29.24
C ALA A 892 -18.42 -50.37 28.30
N GLY A 893 -18.33 -50.67 27.00
CA GLY A 893 -19.17 -50.07 25.96
C GLY A 893 -18.82 -50.61 24.57
N SER A 894 -19.48 -50.11 23.53
CA SER A 894 -19.19 -50.51 22.14
C SER A 894 -19.67 -49.49 21.11
N GLY A 895 -19.09 -49.56 19.91
CA GLY A 895 -19.43 -48.72 18.76
C GLY A 895 -18.40 -47.62 18.47
N GLY A 896 -18.58 -47.01 17.29
CA GLY A 896 -17.76 -45.91 16.81
C GLY A 896 -18.44 -44.55 16.92
N ASN A 897 -17.67 -43.49 16.73
CA ASN A 897 -18.13 -42.09 16.68
C ASN A 897 -18.83 -41.54 17.94
N ILE A 898 -18.61 -42.14 19.11
CA ILE A 898 -19.22 -41.74 20.39
C ILE A 898 -18.69 -40.36 20.80
N LEU A 899 -19.58 -39.43 21.14
CA LEU A 899 -19.20 -38.03 21.42
C LEU A 899 -18.69 -37.86 22.86
N ILE A 900 -17.43 -37.47 23.03
CA ILE A 900 -16.88 -37.00 24.31
C ILE A 900 -16.95 -35.48 24.37
N ASN A 901 -17.60 -34.96 25.41
CA ASN A 901 -17.54 -33.56 25.79
C ASN A 901 -16.56 -33.37 26.95
N ALA A 902 -15.39 -32.78 26.65
CA ALA A 902 -14.42 -32.34 27.65
C ALA A 902 -14.70 -30.89 28.05
N SER A 903 -14.77 -30.62 29.35
CA SER A 903 -14.92 -29.26 29.90
C SER A 903 -13.68 -28.88 30.71
N MET A 904 -13.12 -27.70 30.42
CA MET A 904 -11.89 -27.20 31.02
C MET A 904 -12.08 -25.70 31.30
N LYS A 905 -12.19 -25.33 32.59
CA LYS A 905 -12.49 -23.96 33.04
C LYS A 905 -13.74 -23.34 32.38
N GLY A 906 -14.80 -24.13 32.23
CA GLY A 906 -16.06 -23.69 31.61
C GLY A 906 -16.06 -23.63 30.07
N LEU A 907 -14.93 -23.87 29.40
CA LEU A 907 -14.89 -24.06 27.95
C LEU A 907 -15.12 -25.55 27.64
N SER A 908 -16.08 -25.84 26.75
CA SER A 908 -16.44 -27.20 26.33
C SER A 908 -15.95 -27.50 24.90
N ILE A 909 -15.47 -28.73 24.69
CA ILE A 909 -15.08 -29.27 23.38
C ILE A 909 -15.74 -30.61 23.20
N ALA A 910 -16.26 -30.84 22.00
CA ALA A 910 -16.74 -32.14 21.56
C ALA A 910 -15.69 -32.78 20.64
N HIS A 911 -15.39 -34.07 20.84
CA HIS A 911 -14.64 -34.89 19.90
C HIS A 911 -15.23 -36.31 19.93
N SER A 912 -15.30 -36.98 18.79
CA SER A 912 -15.73 -38.38 18.75
C SER A 912 -14.58 -39.35 19.08
N PHE A 913 -14.88 -40.50 19.67
CA PHE A 913 -13.96 -41.64 19.76
C PHE A 913 -14.69 -42.95 19.42
N SER A 914 -13.94 -44.01 19.26
CA SER A 914 -14.47 -45.36 19.01
C SER A 914 -13.87 -46.34 20.00
N TYR A 915 -14.65 -47.34 20.42
CA TYR A 915 -14.08 -48.56 20.97
C TYR A 915 -13.25 -49.28 19.90
N GLN A 916 -12.40 -50.22 20.31
CA GLN A 916 -11.68 -51.07 19.36
C GLN A 916 -12.67 -51.90 18.53
N SER A 917 -12.41 -52.03 17.23
CA SER A 917 -13.17 -52.95 16.38
C SER A 917 -13.03 -54.39 16.90
N PRO A 918 -14.03 -55.26 16.69
CA PRO A 918 -13.90 -56.67 16.98
C PRO A 918 -12.70 -57.26 16.22
N SER A 919 -11.94 -58.14 16.85
CA SER A 919 -10.93 -59.00 16.19
C SER A 919 -11.50 -60.41 16.11
N VAL A 920 -11.17 -61.15 15.05
CA VAL A 920 -11.56 -62.57 14.93
C VAL A 920 -10.29 -63.40 14.81
N HIS A 921 -10.13 -64.37 15.71
CA HIS A 921 -8.94 -65.21 15.82
C HIS A 921 -9.16 -66.63 15.30
N SER A 922 -10.31 -67.23 15.60
CA SER A 922 -10.67 -68.56 15.10
C SER A 922 -12.18 -68.78 15.14
N SER A 923 -12.65 -69.85 14.47
CA SER A 923 -14.04 -70.29 14.55
C SER A 923 -14.13 -71.81 14.50
N THR A 924 -15.20 -72.38 15.06
CA THR A 924 -15.50 -73.82 14.90
C THR A 924 -16.03 -74.10 13.50
N THR A 925 -15.59 -75.20 12.91
CA THR A 925 -16.08 -75.66 11.60
C THR A 925 -17.42 -76.38 11.74
N ILE A 926 -18.22 -76.36 10.67
CA ILE A 926 -19.46 -77.14 10.54
C ILE A 926 -19.47 -77.91 9.21
N ASN A 927 -20.40 -78.86 9.09
CA ASN A 927 -20.63 -79.60 7.85
C ASN A 927 -21.73 -78.92 7.00
N PHE A 928 -22.09 -79.54 5.88
CA PHE A 928 -23.11 -79.03 4.94
C PHE A 928 -24.56 -79.13 5.45
N PHE A 929 -24.80 -79.59 6.68
CA PHE A 929 -26.12 -79.59 7.32
C PHE A 929 -26.37 -78.34 8.19
N GLY A 930 -25.44 -77.37 8.20
CA GLY A 930 -25.52 -76.23 9.11
C GLY A 930 -25.05 -76.59 10.52
N GLY A 931 -25.40 -75.73 11.49
CA GLY A 931 -25.09 -75.96 12.90
C GLY A 931 -24.65 -74.72 13.66
N GLN A 932 -24.27 -74.93 14.91
CA GLN A 932 -23.78 -73.87 15.79
C GLN A 932 -22.30 -73.58 15.53
N VAL A 933 -21.97 -72.32 15.28
CA VAL A 933 -20.61 -71.80 15.10
C VAL A 933 -20.24 -70.98 16.33
N THR A 934 -19.16 -71.39 17.01
CA THR A 934 -18.51 -70.58 18.05
C THR A 934 -17.36 -69.80 17.40
N VAL A 935 -17.32 -68.49 17.61
CA VAL A 935 -16.27 -67.60 17.11
C VAL A 935 -15.48 -67.05 18.29
N PHE A 936 -14.15 -67.14 18.19
CA PHE A 936 -13.20 -66.65 19.19
C PHE A 936 -12.49 -65.42 18.64
N GLY A 937 -12.27 -64.41 19.48
CA GLY A 937 -11.69 -63.13 19.11
C GLY A 937 -11.56 -62.21 20.31
N ASP A 938 -11.51 -60.90 20.08
CA ASP A 938 -11.62 -59.88 21.13
C ASP A 938 -12.66 -58.81 20.74
N ASN A 939 -12.99 -57.94 21.68
CA ASN A 939 -13.80 -56.73 21.47
C ASN A 939 -15.22 -57.01 20.94
N PHE A 940 -15.80 -58.15 21.29
CA PHE A 940 -17.21 -58.42 21.06
C PHE A 940 -18.08 -57.66 22.09
N ALA A 941 -19.31 -57.31 21.70
CA ALA A 941 -20.31 -56.69 22.58
C ALA A 941 -21.74 -56.99 22.07
N PRO A 942 -22.79 -56.88 22.91
CA PRO A 942 -24.11 -57.41 22.55
C PRO A 942 -25.01 -56.41 21.81
N LYS A 943 -24.69 -55.10 21.82
CA LYS A 943 -25.50 -54.05 21.17
C LYS A 943 -25.23 -54.06 19.67
N ASN A 944 -26.27 -54.27 18.86
CA ASN A 944 -26.18 -54.32 17.39
C ASN A 944 -25.09 -55.30 16.91
N LEU A 945 -25.12 -56.53 17.45
CA LEU A 945 -24.24 -57.63 17.08
C LEU A 945 -24.79 -58.36 15.85
N SER A 946 -24.01 -58.47 14.78
CA SER A 946 -24.27 -59.39 13.67
C SER A 946 -22.99 -60.11 13.24
N VAL A 947 -23.14 -61.29 12.67
CA VAL A 947 -22.03 -62.15 12.25
C VAL A 947 -22.35 -62.69 10.85
N THR A 948 -21.41 -62.58 9.93
CA THR A 948 -21.51 -63.23 8.61
C THR A 948 -20.32 -64.17 8.37
N ILE A 949 -20.55 -65.20 7.56
CA ILE A 949 -19.55 -66.21 7.18
C ILE A 949 -19.55 -66.29 5.65
N GLY A 950 -18.56 -65.65 5.02
CA GLY A 950 -18.62 -65.34 3.60
C GLY A 950 -19.78 -64.38 3.31
N GLU A 951 -20.72 -64.83 2.47
CA GLU A 951 -21.95 -64.11 2.11
C GLU A 951 -23.16 -64.48 2.99
N ILE A 952 -22.99 -65.42 3.93
CA ILE A 952 -24.08 -65.96 4.75
C ILE A 952 -24.22 -65.18 6.05
N GLU A 953 -25.42 -64.69 6.38
CA GLU A 953 -25.71 -64.13 7.70
C GLU A 953 -25.99 -65.23 8.73
N CYS A 954 -25.33 -65.16 9.88
CA CYS A 954 -25.46 -66.13 10.96
C CYS A 954 -26.65 -65.78 11.85
N THR A 955 -27.55 -66.73 12.06
CA THR A 955 -28.78 -66.56 12.86
C THR A 955 -28.49 -66.64 14.36
N ASP A 956 -29.28 -65.95 15.18
CA ASP A 956 -29.17 -65.87 16.65
C ASP A 956 -27.73 -65.67 17.18
N PRO A 957 -27.02 -64.58 16.78
CA PRO A 957 -25.70 -64.29 17.31
C PRO A 957 -25.81 -63.83 18.78
N ARG A 958 -25.40 -64.71 19.70
CA ARG A 958 -25.38 -64.47 21.14
C ARG A 958 -23.96 -64.28 21.65
N LEU A 959 -23.76 -63.26 22.48
CA LEU A 959 -22.50 -63.02 23.17
C LEU A 959 -22.38 -63.93 24.40
N VAL A 960 -21.26 -64.64 24.55
CA VAL A 960 -20.96 -65.45 25.75
C VAL A 960 -19.97 -64.71 26.66
N SER A 961 -18.94 -64.11 26.07
CA SER A 961 -18.00 -63.19 26.71
C SER A 961 -17.52 -62.16 25.69
N ALA A 962 -16.69 -61.17 26.10
CA ALA A 962 -16.08 -60.23 25.16
C ALA A 962 -15.12 -60.88 24.13
N GLU A 963 -14.77 -62.16 24.34
CA GLU A 963 -13.85 -62.95 23.51
C GLU A 963 -14.54 -64.11 22.78
N VAL A 964 -15.78 -64.46 23.17
CA VAL A 964 -16.51 -65.62 22.65
C VAL A 964 -17.94 -65.23 22.31
N LEU A 965 -18.30 -65.44 21.04
CA LEU A 965 -19.69 -65.38 20.58
C LEU A 965 -20.09 -66.70 19.93
N VAL A 966 -21.40 -66.94 19.86
CA VAL A 966 -21.98 -68.14 19.28
C VAL A 966 -23.13 -67.73 18.37
N CYS A 967 -23.21 -68.30 17.17
CA CYS A 967 -24.31 -68.10 16.24
C CYS A 967 -24.67 -69.43 15.54
N SER A 968 -25.75 -69.48 14.77
CA SER A 968 -26.20 -70.69 14.07
C SER A 968 -26.36 -70.46 12.57
N VAL A 969 -25.84 -71.36 11.74
CA VAL A 969 -26.00 -71.32 10.28
C VAL A 969 -27.10 -72.32 9.88
N ASP A 970 -28.16 -71.83 9.22
CA ASP A 970 -29.21 -72.69 8.63
C ASP A 970 -28.67 -73.36 7.36
N GLN A 971 -28.84 -74.67 7.24
CA GLN A 971 -28.52 -75.46 6.05
C GLN A 971 -28.98 -74.80 4.74
N LYS A 972 -30.17 -74.17 4.72
CA LYS A 972 -30.76 -73.55 3.52
C LYS A 972 -29.98 -72.34 3.01
N THR A 973 -29.15 -71.74 3.86
CA THR A 973 -28.34 -70.56 3.52
C THR A 973 -26.94 -70.91 3.02
N ILE A 974 -26.52 -72.17 3.15
CA ILE A 974 -25.21 -72.63 2.65
C ILE A 974 -25.28 -72.74 1.12
N PRO A 975 -24.40 -72.03 0.37
CA PRO A 975 -24.40 -72.10 -1.08
C PRO A 975 -24.00 -73.50 -1.57
N SER A 976 -24.60 -73.92 -2.67
CA SER A 976 -24.31 -75.19 -3.34
C SER A 976 -23.72 -74.89 -4.73
N PRO A 977 -22.47 -75.34 -5.03
CA PRO A 977 -21.61 -76.18 -4.21
C PRO A 977 -21.00 -75.47 -2.99
N VAL A 978 -20.74 -76.24 -1.93
CA VAL A 978 -20.11 -75.74 -0.69
C VAL A 978 -18.71 -75.17 -0.99
N PRO A 979 -18.38 -73.95 -0.54
CA PRO A 979 -17.07 -73.34 -0.77
C PRO A 979 -15.92 -74.21 -0.27
N ILE A 980 -14.88 -74.34 -1.09
CA ILE A 980 -13.69 -75.15 -0.79
C ILE A 980 -12.66 -74.36 0.02
N ASP A 981 -12.60 -73.06 -0.21
CA ASP A 981 -11.63 -72.17 0.42
C ASP A 981 -12.05 -71.71 1.82
N VAL A 982 -11.09 -71.22 2.59
CA VAL A 982 -11.31 -70.63 3.91
C VAL A 982 -12.18 -69.38 3.78
N GLN A 983 -13.32 -69.35 4.47
CA GLN A 983 -14.28 -68.25 4.44
C GLN A 983 -13.93 -67.18 5.48
N ASN A 984 -14.23 -65.92 5.14
CA ASN A 984 -14.14 -64.80 6.06
C ASN A 984 -15.30 -64.82 7.04
N VAL A 985 -15.00 -64.95 8.34
CA VAL A 985 -15.93 -64.60 9.40
C VAL A 985 -15.84 -63.10 9.60
N THR A 986 -16.96 -62.39 9.47
CA THR A 986 -17.06 -60.95 9.69
C THR A 986 -18.01 -60.71 10.85
N VAL A 987 -17.52 -60.06 11.91
CA VAL A 987 -18.30 -59.69 13.09
C VAL A 987 -18.51 -58.18 13.05
N THR A 988 -19.77 -57.75 13.16
CA THR A 988 -20.15 -56.34 13.26
C THR A 988 -20.72 -56.08 14.65
N VAL A 989 -20.19 -55.07 15.34
CA VAL A 989 -20.61 -54.65 16.69
C VAL A 989 -20.87 -53.15 16.67
N ASN A 990 -22.13 -52.75 16.74
CA ASN A 990 -22.54 -51.34 16.80
C ASN A 990 -21.85 -50.44 15.75
N GLY A 991 -21.81 -50.93 14.50
CA GLY A 991 -21.23 -50.26 13.34
C GLY A 991 -19.71 -50.44 13.15
N LEU A 992 -18.99 -51.02 14.12
CA LEU A 992 -17.59 -51.42 13.95
C LEU A 992 -17.52 -52.83 13.37
N VAL A 993 -16.63 -53.04 12.41
CA VAL A 993 -16.50 -54.31 11.67
C VAL A 993 -15.09 -54.88 11.85
N GLY A 994 -15.01 -56.20 12.04
CA GLY A 994 -13.78 -56.97 12.08
C GLY A 994 -13.95 -58.28 11.33
N SER A 995 -12.92 -58.73 10.61
CA SER A 995 -13.00 -59.96 9.84
C SER A 995 -11.69 -60.73 9.78
N ALA A 996 -11.79 -62.06 9.65
CA ALA A 996 -10.66 -62.94 9.45
C ALA A 996 -11.06 -64.20 8.66
N SER A 997 -10.15 -64.68 7.80
CA SER A 997 -10.29 -65.94 7.06
C SER A 997 -10.01 -67.12 7.98
N VAL A 998 -10.99 -67.53 8.80
CA VAL A 998 -10.80 -68.54 9.86
C VAL A 998 -11.82 -69.68 9.84
N PHE A 999 -12.80 -69.65 8.94
CA PHE A 999 -13.86 -70.65 8.89
C PHE A 999 -13.66 -71.59 7.70
N THR A 1000 -13.88 -72.89 7.91
CA THR A 1000 -13.90 -73.89 6.82
C THR A 1000 -15.08 -74.84 7.00
N TYR A 1001 -15.62 -75.30 5.88
CA TYR A 1001 -16.59 -76.39 5.87
C TYR A 1001 -15.87 -77.74 5.93
N ILE A 1002 -16.39 -78.68 6.72
CA ILE A 1002 -15.85 -80.04 6.80
C ILE A 1002 -16.15 -80.76 5.47
N GLN A 1003 -15.11 -80.97 4.66
CA GLN A 1003 -15.22 -81.68 3.39
C GLN A 1003 -15.07 -83.19 3.55
N LEU A 1004 -15.87 -83.95 2.79
CA LEU A 1004 -15.66 -85.39 2.62
C LEU A 1004 -14.46 -85.62 1.68
N PRO A 1005 -13.56 -86.59 1.97
CA PRO A 1005 -12.26 -86.68 1.33
C PRO A 1005 -12.34 -87.18 -0.12
N THR A 1006 -12.19 -86.27 -1.09
CA THR A 1006 -12.01 -86.58 -2.52
C THR A 1006 -10.56 -86.35 -2.96
N LYS A 1007 -10.00 -87.30 -3.72
CA LYS A 1007 -8.58 -87.27 -4.15
C LYS A 1007 -8.32 -86.13 -5.13
N SER A 1008 -7.47 -85.18 -4.73
CA SER A 1008 -6.97 -84.08 -5.58
C SER A 1008 -5.87 -84.53 -6.56
N PRO A 1009 -5.89 -84.02 -7.80
CA PRO A 1009 -4.73 -83.96 -8.67
C PRO A 1009 -4.50 -82.53 -9.21
N LEU A 1010 -4.07 -81.58 -8.36
CA LEU A 1010 -3.77 -80.20 -8.77
C LEU A 1010 -2.41 -79.67 -8.28
N ASP A 1011 -1.34 -80.44 -8.46
CA ASP A 1011 0.04 -80.04 -8.08
C ASP A 1011 1.03 -80.05 -9.28
N LYS A 1012 0.61 -79.51 -10.44
CA LYS A 1012 1.48 -79.51 -11.63
C LYS A 1012 1.48 -78.26 -12.53
N GLN A 1013 0.75 -77.20 -12.20
CA GLN A 1013 0.80 -75.94 -12.97
C GLN A 1013 1.48 -74.76 -12.28
N LEU A 1014 1.80 -74.82 -10.97
CA LEU A 1014 2.38 -73.68 -10.25
C LEU A 1014 3.90 -73.46 -10.43
N LYS A 1015 4.61 -74.33 -11.15
CA LYS A 1015 6.09 -74.26 -11.28
C LYS A 1015 6.65 -73.52 -12.53
N GLN A 1016 5.81 -72.93 -13.38
CA GLN A 1016 6.27 -72.16 -14.55
C GLN A 1016 6.12 -70.63 -14.43
N LEU A 1017 5.58 -70.11 -13.32
CA LEU A 1017 5.40 -68.66 -13.13
C LEU A 1017 6.59 -67.92 -12.48
N ALA A 1018 7.68 -68.63 -12.16
CA ALA A 1018 8.73 -68.13 -11.27
C ALA A 1018 9.73 -67.10 -11.87
N TRP A 1019 9.76 -66.92 -13.20
CA TRP A 1019 10.84 -66.15 -13.87
C TRP A 1019 10.39 -64.90 -14.64
N VAL A 1020 9.10 -64.67 -14.85
CA VAL A 1020 8.59 -63.48 -15.58
C VAL A 1020 8.37 -62.29 -14.64
N ILE A 1021 7.79 -62.54 -13.46
CA ILE A 1021 7.48 -61.51 -12.45
C ILE A 1021 8.72 -60.71 -12.00
N PRO A 1022 9.92 -61.32 -11.77
CA PRO A 1022 11.10 -60.56 -11.37
C PRO A 1022 11.56 -59.53 -12.41
N ILE A 1023 11.43 -59.82 -13.70
CA ILE A 1023 11.89 -58.93 -14.78
C ILE A 1023 10.96 -57.72 -14.90
N GLY A 1024 9.64 -57.93 -14.82
CA GLY A 1024 8.65 -56.85 -14.75
C GLY A 1024 8.83 -55.98 -13.50
N ALA A 1025 9.03 -56.60 -12.33
CA ALA A 1025 9.26 -55.90 -11.07
C ALA A 1025 10.57 -55.08 -11.10
N VAL A 1026 11.66 -55.62 -11.65
CA VAL A 1026 12.94 -54.89 -11.80
C VAL A 1026 12.81 -53.74 -12.79
N ALA A 1027 12.09 -53.89 -13.90
CA ALA A 1027 11.85 -52.80 -14.84
C ALA A 1027 11.03 -51.65 -14.21
N VAL A 1028 9.95 -51.99 -13.49
CA VAL A 1028 9.12 -51.01 -12.76
C VAL A 1028 9.92 -50.35 -11.63
N ALA A 1029 10.67 -51.13 -10.85
CA ALA A 1029 11.54 -50.60 -9.80
C ALA A 1029 12.63 -49.68 -10.37
N PHE A 1030 13.24 -50.00 -11.52
CA PHE A 1030 14.23 -49.15 -12.17
C PHE A 1030 13.62 -47.82 -12.65
N VAL A 1031 12.41 -47.83 -13.19
CA VAL A 1031 11.68 -46.62 -13.62
C VAL A 1031 11.30 -45.75 -12.42
N ILE A 1032 10.78 -46.35 -11.35
CA ILE A 1032 10.44 -45.65 -10.09
C ILE A 1032 11.72 -45.09 -9.44
N LEU A 1033 12.77 -45.89 -9.32
CA LEU A 1033 14.04 -45.46 -8.70
C LEU A 1033 14.72 -44.36 -9.51
N THR A 1034 14.75 -44.44 -10.84
CA THR A 1034 15.33 -43.38 -11.68
C THR A 1034 14.50 -42.10 -11.66
N THR A 1035 13.17 -42.16 -11.65
CA THR A 1035 12.32 -40.96 -11.49
C THR A 1035 12.44 -40.34 -10.09
N ILE A 1036 12.51 -41.14 -9.02
CA ILE A 1036 12.78 -40.64 -7.66
C ILE A 1036 14.16 -39.99 -7.58
N ILE A 1037 15.22 -40.65 -8.06
CA ILE A 1037 16.59 -40.11 -8.05
C ILE A 1037 16.68 -38.80 -8.85
N LEU A 1038 16.07 -38.73 -10.04
CA LEU A 1038 16.06 -37.51 -10.84
C LEU A 1038 15.26 -36.38 -10.15
N SER A 1039 14.11 -36.69 -9.57
CA SER A 1039 13.27 -35.73 -8.86
C SER A 1039 13.97 -35.16 -7.62
N VAL A 1040 14.56 -36.02 -6.78
CA VAL A 1040 15.34 -35.62 -5.60
C VAL A 1040 16.58 -34.81 -6.02
N ARG A 1041 17.25 -35.17 -7.11
CA ARG A 1041 18.44 -34.46 -7.60
C ARG A 1041 18.09 -33.09 -8.21
N MET A 1042 16.95 -32.96 -8.88
CA MET A 1042 16.41 -31.66 -9.32
C MET A 1042 15.99 -30.79 -8.13
N TYR A 1043 15.28 -31.34 -7.15
CA TYR A 1043 14.87 -30.63 -5.93
C TYR A 1043 16.08 -30.08 -5.15
N ARG A 1044 17.10 -30.92 -4.89
CA ARG A 1044 18.36 -30.48 -4.26
C ARG A 1044 19.08 -29.38 -5.05
N GLN A 1045 19.00 -29.37 -6.38
CA GLN A 1045 19.58 -28.29 -7.19
C GLN A 1045 18.72 -27.01 -7.20
N HIS A 1046 17.40 -27.12 -7.08
CA HIS A 1046 16.53 -25.96 -6.87
C HIS A 1046 16.82 -25.31 -5.51
N LEU A 1047 17.03 -26.09 -4.45
CA LEU A 1047 17.46 -25.57 -3.15
C LEU A 1047 18.81 -24.86 -3.24
N LYS A 1048 19.82 -25.45 -3.93
CA LYS A 1048 21.10 -24.77 -4.16
C LYS A 1048 20.97 -23.47 -4.95
N LYS A 1049 20.12 -23.42 -6.00
CA LYS A 1049 19.85 -22.17 -6.73
C LYS A 1049 19.14 -21.13 -5.86
N LYS A 1050 18.22 -21.54 -4.98
CA LYS A 1050 17.54 -20.63 -4.05
C LYS A 1050 18.52 -20.06 -3.00
N ALA A 1051 19.45 -20.89 -2.50
CA ALA A 1051 20.51 -20.46 -1.59
C ALA A 1051 21.52 -19.51 -2.26
N VAL A 1052 22.00 -19.82 -3.47
CA VAL A 1052 22.90 -18.94 -4.23
C VAL A 1052 22.21 -17.63 -4.62
N LYS A 1053 20.91 -17.66 -4.94
CA LYS A 1053 20.13 -16.44 -5.19
C LYS A 1053 20.03 -15.58 -3.92
N HIS A 1054 19.72 -16.18 -2.77
CA HIS A 1054 19.74 -15.48 -1.47
C HIS A 1054 21.12 -14.93 -1.06
N PHE A 1055 22.21 -15.51 -1.56
CA PHE A 1055 23.59 -15.07 -1.31
C PHE A 1055 24.08 -14.01 -2.33
N LEU A 1056 23.32 -13.77 -3.41
CA LEU A 1056 23.58 -12.70 -4.39
C LEU A 1056 22.58 -11.53 -4.25
N GLU A 1057 21.51 -11.73 -3.48
CA GLU A 1057 20.53 -10.71 -3.07
C GLU A 1057 20.79 -10.20 -1.64
N ALA A 1058 21.84 -10.69 -0.98
CA ALA A 1058 22.36 -10.26 0.31
C ALA A 1058 23.83 -9.83 0.15
#